data_AF-A0A2A2KCF1-F1
#
_entry.id   AF-A0A2A2KCF1-F1
#
_cell.length_a   1.000
_cell.length_b   1.000
_cell.length_c   1.000
_cell.angle_alpha   90.00
_cell.angle_beta   90.00
_cell.angle_gamma   90.00
#
_symmetry.space_group_name_H-M   'P 1'
#
loop_
_entity.id
_entity.type
_entity.pdbx_description
1 polymer ?
#
loop_
_entity_poly.entity_id
_entity_poly.type
_entity_poly.pdbx_seq_one_letter_code
_entity_poly.pdbx_strand_id
1 'polypeptide(L)'
;MPPSSGAPSSFRSPPLVRERGAVSWSFVSGLLGLLLSLLLLLCLVIFSPVFLVFRCVGFVKRKSRRWQFNRTVCSHSWPLNQPRSPEISVLFLTGDADLTQLNEQLSSLPCTSIFTGVSLSPSLSSSLHNIDNSTGDIVRIWNQNQRRISNEKELQTVLNELQTEWNQQATVHIVNGCTHRGIERTLLIICCPSNSASLCLSRIHCLFCNSKIGFEIEPQPHFPFLFPVQRFPSLQYSVCAYSRFFTFGITSIVGLALKRQSAIWKYVETKCKTPQRNRRRIKSGTATGNGGNDDTASSILMENVPEEVVVEGKASSRGSSLLNEAAPVSVSRRRQCWMSIPSPEMINRAEKLLRASTFEMMLCLVAGTLRAFFRDKGLPHPPDIGAVMPFCCRAYMPVAANKRCDTVLLPIQLPTSCEGAIPRLWSIQRRLSRAIGGSVPSSLRLSCQLASVCLPSSFLSSVFSSLYSSNSIYVAYYRSTGDFKISSNSSIDSIVQFPSLTDSIKASFVFIEHGRELTLCASLCKTTFPDPDAILHIFRRDTIRLLDHLSVRLLSLPQSTFLPGMALFSGDTITSQYDSNHMQQTSLPEIKMDPSGMSEQERQRQKQTEDKEDYSLEQLYELLSTVQSELDGMRANPQGDRNEHIQRLKTLEERMQKFHECIIKKHGIEGMALDMPDEGCEAGDAVLHVLAPYLEECECSAI
;
A
#
# COMPACT_ATOMS: atom_id res chain seq x y z
N MET A 1 -7.37 -56.44 22.27
CA MET A 1 -6.25 -55.67 22.85
C MET A 1 -6.41 -54.21 22.42
N PRO A 2 -6.64 -53.27 23.34
CA PRO A 2 -6.82 -51.86 23.00
C PRO A 2 -5.46 -51.18 22.73
N PRO A 3 -5.41 -50.15 21.87
CA PRO A 3 -4.17 -49.47 21.51
C PRO A 3 -3.69 -48.54 22.64
N SER A 4 -2.37 -48.53 22.81
CA SER A 4 -1.64 -47.81 23.85
C SER A 4 -1.85 -46.29 23.77
N SER A 5 -2.28 -45.72 24.89
CA SER A 5 -2.29 -44.30 25.19
C SER A 5 -0.87 -43.71 25.16
N GLY A 6 -0.51 -43.06 24.05
CA GLY A 6 0.66 -42.20 23.96
C GLY A 6 0.46 -40.94 24.80
N ALA A 7 1.34 -40.73 25.78
CA ALA A 7 1.31 -39.57 26.67
C ALA A 7 1.46 -38.24 25.88
N PRO A 8 0.64 -37.21 26.17
CA PRO A 8 0.79 -35.90 25.55
C PRO A 8 2.03 -35.20 26.11
N SER A 9 2.98 -34.89 25.23
CA SER A 9 4.13 -34.05 25.55
C SER A 9 3.64 -32.66 25.98
N SER A 10 3.75 -32.37 27.28
CA SER A 10 3.38 -31.09 27.87
C SER A 10 4.23 -29.96 27.29
N PHE A 11 3.68 -29.23 26.32
CA PHE A 11 4.17 -27.91 25.95
C PHE A 11 3.91 -26.98 27.14
N ARG A 12 4.94 -26.72 27.95
CA ARG A 12 4.90 -25.66 28.97
C ARG A 12 4.68 -24.33 28.25
N SER A 13 3.50 -23.76 28.41
CA SER A 13 3.24 -22.37 28.08
C SER A 13 4.21 -21.47 28.86
N PRO A 14 4.79 -20.44 28.23
CA PRO A 14 5.68 -19.51 28.93
C PRO A 14 4.90 -18.79 30.05
N PRO A 15 5.56 -18.46 31.18
CA PRO A 15 4.89 -17.84 32.32
C PRO A 15 4.28 -16.50 31.90
N LEU A 16 2.97 -16.38 32.10
CA LEU A 16 2.24 -15.11 32.03
C LEU A 16 2.81 -14.18 33.11
N VAL A 17 3.69 -13.27 32.68
CA VAL A 17 4.21 -12.19 33.51
C VAL A 17 3.05 -11.25 33.80
N ARG A 18 2.51 -11.37 35.02
CA ARG A 18 1.42 -10.53 35.53
C ARG A 18 2.02 -9.18 35.94
N GLU A 19 1.90 -8.17 35.09
CA GLU A 19 2.29 -6.79 35.41
C GLU A 19 1.47 -6.29 36.60
N ARG A 20 2.09 -6.11 37.76
CA ARG A 20 1.51 -5.45 38.92
C ARG A 20 2.08 -4.03 39.02
N GLY A 21 1.17 -3.04 39.11
CA GLY A 21 1.50 -1.68 39.54
C GLY A 21 2.19 -0.81 38.48
N ALA A 22 1.60 -0.66 37.29
CA ALA A 22 2.04 0.34 36.33
C ALA A 22 1.65 1.73 36.83
N VAL A 23 2.54 2.40 37.57
CA VAL A 23 2.62 3.87 37.54
C VAL A 23 2.53 4.25 36.06
N SER A 24 1.61 5.15 35.70
CA SER A 24 1.26 5.33 34.29
C SER A 24 2.53 5.63 33.48
N TRP A 25 2.91 4.65 32.65
CA TRP A 25 4.13 4.73 31.85
C TRP A 25 4.11 5.96 30.95
N SER A 26 2.89 6.44 30.64
CA SER A 26 2.65 7.73 30.00
C SER A 26 3.26 8.91 30.77
N PHE A 27 3.08 9.00 32.10
CA PHE A 27 3.65 10.08 32.90
C PHE A 27 5.18 10.05 32.91
N VAL A 28 5.77 8.87 33.14
CA VAL A 28 7.24 8.70 33.14
C VAL A 28 7.81 9.02 31.76
N SER A 29 7.15 8.58 30.68
CA SER A 29 7.58 8.88 29.31
C SER A 29 7.48 10.38 28.98
N GLY A 30 6.47 11.07 29.53
CA GLY A 30 6.30 12.51 29.39
C GLY A 30 7.38 13.29 30.11
N LEU A 31 7.69 12.95 31.37
CA LEU A 31 8.74 13.59 32.16
C LEU A 31 10.13 13.36 31.55
N LEU A 32 10.43 12.11 31.16
CA LEU A 32 11.68 11.78 30.47
C LEU A 32 11.79 12.54 29.15
N GLY A 33 10.68 12.71 28.45
CA GLY A 33 10.64 13.50 27.22
C GLY A 33 10.92 14.96 27.44
N LEU A 34 10.29 15.56 28.45
CA LEU A 34 10.54 16.94 28.80
C LEU A 34 12.01 17.16 29.19
N LEU A 35 12.60 16.27 29.99
CA LEU A 35 14.01 16.34 30.40
C LEU A 35 14.96 16.18 29.21
N LEU A 36 14.68 15.22 28.32
CA LEU A 36 15.48 15.01 27.11
C LEU A 36 15.40 16.21 26.19
N SER A 37 14.23 16.83 26.07
CA SER A 37 14.02 18.02 25.25
C SER A 37 14.67 19.27 25.84
N LEU A 38 14.65 19.43 27.17
CA LEU A 38 15.43 20.47 27.85
C LEU A 38 16.93 20.28 27.63
N LEU A 39 17.42 19.05 27.73
CA LEU A 39 18.82 18.72 27.47
C LEU A 39 19.20 18.97 26.01
N LEU A 40 18.34 18.60 25.07
CA LEU A 40 18.55 18.83 23.63
C LEU A 40 18.50 20.32 23.30
N LEU A 41 17.60 21.08 23.93
CA LEU A 41 17.55 22.54 23.82
C LEU A 41 18.80 23.19 24.42
N LEU A 42 19.27 22.74 25.59
CA LEU A 42 20.52 23.19 26.20
C LEU A 42 21.72 22.89 25.28
N CYS A 43 21.80 21.68 24.73
CA CYS A 43 22.80 21.33 23.73
C CYS A 43 22.69 22.23 22.50
N LEU A 44 21.50 22.47 21.95
CA LEU A 44 21.33 23.37 20.81
C LEU A 44 21.77 24.80 21.16
N VAL A 45 21.47 25.32 22.34
CA VAL A 45 21.90 26.66 22.77
C VAL A 45 23.43 26.72 22.90
N ILE A 46 24.05 25.71 23.52
CA ILE A 46 25.51 25.64 23.71
C ILE A 46 26.24 25.44 22.37
N PHE A 47 25.74 24.57 21.49
CA PHE A 47 26.40 24.21 20.23
C PHE A 47 26.00 25.10 19.05
N SER A 48 24.89 25.85 19.12
CA SER A 48 24.47 26.81 18.08
C SER A 48 25.57 27.81 17.72
N PRO A 49 26.24 28.51 18.66
CA PRO A 49 27.31 29.44 18.29
C PRO A 49 28.49 28.73 17.63
N VAL A 50 28.88 27.55 18.12
CA VAL A 50 29.95 26.74 17.51
C VAL A 50 29.56 26.32 16.09
N PHE A 51 28.33 25.86 15.91
CA PHE A 51 27.79 25.46 14.62
C PHE A 51 27.66 26.64 13.65
N LEU A 52 27.28 27.82 14.13
CA LEU A 52 27.25 29.07 13.36
C LEU A 52 28.66 29.49 12.94
N VAL A 53 29.67 29.34 13.80
CA VAL A 53 31.07 29.58 13.42
C VAL A 53 31.52 28.57 12.36
N PHE A 54 31.25 27.28 12.51
CA PHE A 54 31.53 26.28 11.47
C PHE A 54 30.76 26.53 10.18
N ARG A 55 29.54 27.05 10.25
CA ARG A 55 28.75 27.50 9.11
C ARG A 55 29.40 28.68 8.42
N CYS A 56 29.82 29.70 9.16
CA CYS A 56 30.47 30.89 8.63
C CYS A 56 31.83 30.54 8.03
N VAL A 57 32.67 29.78 8.73
CA VAL A 57 33.96 29.28 8.22
C VAL A 57 33.74 28.38 7.01
N GLY A 58 32.77 27.47 7.09
CA GLY A 58 32.36 26.60 5.99
C GLY A 58 31.76 27.37 4.82
N PHE A 59 31.09 28.51 5.04
CA PHE A 59 30.51 29.40 4.03
C PHE A 59 31.60 30.23 3.33
N VAL A 60 32.55 30.76 4.10
CA VAL A 60 33.73 31.48 3.58
C VAL A 60 34.63 30.52 2.79
N LYS A 61 34.86 29.31 3.30
CA LYS A 61 35.58 28.24 2.58
C LYS A 61 34.76 27.67 1.42
N ARG A 62 33.41 27.75 1.47
CA ARG A 62 32.45 27.26 0.45
C ARG A 62 32.51 28.01 -0.86
N LYS A 63 32.94 29.27 -0.86
CA LYS A 63 33.17 30.00 -2.11
C LYS A 63 34.23 29.32 -2.98
N SER A 64 35.00 28.37 -2.42
CA SER A 64 36.11 27.71 -3.09
C SER A 64 35.77 26.41 -3.85
N ARG A 65 34.93 25.46 -3.38
CA ARG A 65 34.49 24.26 -4.17
C ARG A 65 33.61 23.26 -3.36
N ARG A 66 32.58 22.69 -4.02
CA ARG A 66 31.94 21.36 -3.78
C ARG A 66 30.99 21.09 -2.59
N TRP A 67 30.48 22.07 -1.86
CA TRP A 67 29.40 21.79 -0.89
C TRP A 67 28.04 22.24 -1.42
N GLN A 68 27.53 21.53 -2.43
CA GLN A 68 26.14 21.67 -2.87
C GLN A 68 25.23 21.13 -1.77
N PHE A 69 24.59 22.04 -1.03
CA PHE A 69 23.37 21.67 -0.32
C PHE A 69 22.34 21.37 -1.39
N ASN A 70 22.23 20.10 -1.79
CA ASN A 70 21.15 19.65 -2.64
C ASN A 70 19.86 20.00 -1.89
N ARG A 71 19.16 21.04 -2.36
CA ARG A 71 17.88 21.46 -1.81
C ARG A 71 16.89 20.34 -2.06
N THR A 72 16.79 19.48 -1.05
CA THR A 72 15.78 18.44 -0.76
C THR A 72 15.56 17.40 -1.84
N VAL A 73 15.99 16.18 -1.55
CA VAL A 73 15.68 14.97 -2.31
C VAL A 73 14.17 14.78 -2.35
N CYS A 74 13.62 14.65 -3.55
CA CYS A 74 12.18 14.57 -3.78
C CYS A 74 11.66 13.12 -3.77
N SER A 75 12.43 12.10 -3.35
CA SER A 75 11.96 10.71 -3.43
C SER A 75 11.06 10.33 -2.24
N HIS A 76 9.98 9.62 -2.53
CA HIS A 76 9.03 9.13 -1.52
C HIS A 76 9.64 8.14 -0.56
N SER A 77 10.60 7.35 -1.04
CA SER A 77 11.37 6.41 -0.25
C SER A 77 12.56 7.08 0.46
N TRP A 78 12.80 8.39 0.29
CA TRP A 78 13.81 9.08 1.07
C TRP A 78 13.42 9.05 2.55
N PRO A 79 14.32 8.66 3.47
CA PRO A 79 15.78 8.49 3.33
C PRO A 79 16.27 7.03 3.17
N LEU A 80 15.38 6.09 2.90
CA LEU A 80 15.70 4.67 2.63
C LEU A 80 16.34 4.43 1.26
N ASN A 81 16.56 5.47 0.46
CA ASN A 81 17.19 5.35 -0.85
C ASN A 81 18.63 4.83 -0.73
N GLN A 82 18.94 3.70 -1.35
CA GLN A 82 20.30 3.19 -1.42
C GLN A 82 21.00 3.81 -2.62
N PRO A 83 22.11 4.55 -2.44
CA PRO A 83 22.76 5.33 -3.50
C PRO A 83 23.23 4.52 -4.73
N ARG A 84 23.24 3.19 -4.61
CA ARG A 84 23.71 2.25 -5.62
C ARG A 84 22.60 1.45 -6.30
N SER A 85 21.34 1.58 -5.87
CA SER A 85 20.22 0.93 -6.56
C SER A 85 19.34 1.97 -7.25
N PRO A 86 18.99 1.78 -8.54
CA PRO A 86 18.03 2.65 -9.20
C PRO A 86 16.62 2.46 -8.66
N GLU A 87 15.82 3.52 -8.71
CA GLU A 87 14.36 3.43 -8.74
C GLU A 87 13.95 3.01 -10.16
N ILE A 88 13.13 1.98 -10.28
CA ILE A 88 12.70 1.47 -11.59
C ILE A 88 11.18 1.58 -11.70
N SER A 89 10.68 2.13 -12.79
CA SER A 89 9.28 2.06 -13.19
C SER A 89 9.14 1.38 -14.53
N VAL A 90 8.03 0.67 -14.72
CA VAL A 90 7.61 0.16 -16.01
C VAL A 90 6.20 0.66 -16.29
N LEU A 91 6.02 1.33 -17.42
CA LEU A 91 4.70 1.67 -17.95
C LEU A 91 4.35 0.72 -19.08
N PHE A 92 3.15 0.16 -19.02
CA PHE A 92 2.56 -0.60 -20.11
C PHE A 92 1.64 0.35 -20.89
N LEU A 93 1.94 0.54 -22.17
CA LEU A 93 1.20 1.44 -23.05
C LEU A 93 0.39 0.61 -24.06
N THR A 94 -0.87 0.98 -24.23
CA THR A 94 -1.70 0.53 -25.36
C THR A 94 -1.53 1.52 -26.50
N GLY A 95 -1.10 1.02 -27.67
CA GLY A 95 -0.84 1.82 -28.87
C GLY A 95 0.65 2.09 -29.12
N ASP A 96 0.93 2.65 -30.29
CA ASP A 96 2.28 3.05 -30.68
C ASP A 96 2.62 4.39 -29.99
N ALA A 97 3.64 4.36 -29.14
CA ALA A 97 4.19 5.57 -28.55
C ALA A 97 5.05 6.28 -29.59
N ASP A 98 4.68 7.51 -29.96
CA ASP A 98 5.50 8.33 -30.84
C ASP A 98 6.79 8.72 -30.11
N LEU A 99 7.89 8.05 -30.51
CA LEU A 99 9.22 8.26 -29.95
C LEU A 99 9.69 9.70 -30.08
N THR A 100 9.33 10.37 -31.18
CA THR A 100 9.76 11.74 -31.46
C THR A 100 9.07 12.70 -30.50
N GLN A 101 7.75 12.54 -30.33
CA GLN A 101 6.98 13.31 -29.36
C GLN A 101 7.46 13.07 -27.93
N LEU A 102 7.74 11.81 -27.55
CA LEU A 102 8.22 11.49 -26.22
C LEU A 102 9.61 12.10 -25.95
N ASN A 103 10.50 12.03 -26.93
CA ASN A 103 11.84 12.61 -26.83
C ASN A 103 11.80 14.14 -26.81
N GLU A 104 10.91 14.76 -27.60
CA GLU A 104 10.67 16.21 -27.60
C GLU A 104 10.06 16.66 -26.26
N GLN A 105 9.12 15.90 -25.70
CA GLN A 105 8.61 16.16 -24.35
C GLN A 105 9.74 16.05 -23.33
N LEU A 106 10.54 14.99 -23.36
CA LEU A 106 11.66 14.81 -22.42
C LEU A 106 12.75 15.87 -22.54
N SER A 107 13.05 16.32 -23.76
CA SER A 107 14.06 17.34 -24.03
C SER A 107 13.57 18.76 -23.75
N SER A 108 12.28 19.04 -23.98
CA SER A 108 11.64 20.33 -23.66
C SER A 108 11.39 20.53 -22.17
N LEU A 109 11.41 19.46 -21.37
CA LEU A 109 11.41 19.61 -19.93
C LEU A 109 12.62 20.46 -19.52
N PRO A 110 12.44 21.52 -18.71
CA PRO A 110 13.55 22.31 -18.14
C PRO A 110 14.49 21.49 -17.22
N CYS A 111 14.27 20.17 -17.19
CA CYS A 111 14.94 19.13 -16.45
C CYS A 111 16.17 18.54 -17.17
N THR A 112 16.56 18.94 -18.38
CA THR A 112 17.83 18.47 -18.99
C THR A 112 19.05 18.80 -18.11
N SER A 113 19.03 19.96 -17.44
CA SER A 113 19.99 20.32 -16.37
C SER A 113 19.87 19.47 -15.10
N ILE A 114 18.71 18.86 -14.89
CA ILE A 114 18.34 18.11 -13.69
C ILE A 114 18.71 16.61 -13.85
N PHE A 115 18.52 16.05 -15.03
CA PHE A 115 18.89 14.67 -15.37
C PHE A 115 20.41 14.50 -15.55
N THR A 116 21.12 15.54 -15.96
CA THR A 116 22.59 15.53 -16.10
C THR A 116 23.34 15.73 -14.78
N GLY A 117 22.63 16.02 -13.67
CA GLY A 117 23.24 16.19 -12.34
C GLY A 117 24.12 17.44 -12.19
N VAL A 118 24.16 18.33 -13.19
CA VAL A 118 24.94 19.56 -13.16
C VAL A 118 24.02 20.71 -12.75
N SER A 119 24.17 21.21 -11.52
CA SER A 119 23.54 22.47 -11.14
C SER A 119 24.10 23.58 -12.02
N LEU A 120 23.36 24.01 -13.04
CA LEU A 120 23.76 25.14 -13.87
C LEU A 120 23.76 26.40 -13.01
N SER A 121 24.96 26.93 -12.74
CA SER A 121 25.10 28.35 -12.41
C SER A 121 24.71 29.15 -13.66
N PRO A 122 23.89 30.21 -13.53
CA PRO A 122 23.39 30.98 -14.68
C PRO A 122 24.50 31.66 -15.53
N SER A 123 25.76 31.62 -15.11
CA SER A 123 26.91 32.21 -15.80
C SER A 123 27.68 31.27 -16.74
N LEU A 124 27.20 30.04 -16.99
CA LEU A 124 27.90 29.03 -17.83
C LEU A 124 27.12 28.62 -19.10
N SER A 125 26.03 29.33 -19.41
CA SER A 125 25.15 29.11 -20.57
C SER A 125 25.84 29.22 -21.93
N SER A 126 26.98 29.90 -22.04
CA SER A 126 27.70 30.07 -23.32
C SER A 126 28.65 28.92 -23.67
N SER A 127 28.94 27.98 -22.76
CA SER A 127 29.84 26.84 -23.03
C SER A 127 29.11 25.53 -23.37
N LEU A 128 27.78 25.50 -23.26
CA LEU A 128 26.99 24.27 -23.47
C LEU A 128 26.73 23.94 -24.96
N HIS A 129 26.85 24.89 -25.88
CA HIS A 129 26.69 24.61 -27.31
C HIS A 129 27.75 23.64 -27.88
N ASN A 130 28.82 23.35 -27.14
CA ASN A 130 29.85 22.37 -27.55
C ASN A 130 29.73 21.01 -26.84
N ILE A 131 28.76 20.81 -25.93
CA ILE A 131 28.53 19.52 -25.24
C ILE A 131 27.38 18.72 -25.88
N ASP A 132 26.61 19.34 -26.79
CA ASP A 132 25.47 18.74 -27.51
C ASP A 132 25.81 17.46 -28.32
N ASN A 133 27.09 17.14 -28.52
CA ASN A 133 27.52 15.90 -29.21
C ASN A 133 27.98 14.77 -28.27
N SER A 134 27.96 14.95 -26.94
CA SER A 134 28.44 13.95 -25.97
C SER A 134 27.47 13.64 -24.81
N THR A 135 26.31 14.31 -24.77
CA THR A 135 25.20 13.89 -23.91
C THR A 135 24.63 12.59 -24.46
N GLY A 136 25.19 11.47 -24.01
CA GLY A 136 24.69 10.15 -24.36
C GLY A 136 23.18 10.08 -24.16
N ASP A 137 22.50 9.48 -25.14
CA ASP A 137 21.04 9.49 -25.23
C ASP A 137 20.39 9.03 -23.91
N ILE A 138 19.62 9.93 -23.30
CA ILE A 138 18.78 9.65 -22.11
C ILE A 138 17.75 8.57 -22.46
N VAL A 139 17.25 8.62 -23.69
CA VAL A 139 16.32 7.64 -24.26
C VAL A 139 17.11 6.61 -25.04
N ARG A 140 17.04 5.35 -24.62
CA ARG A 140 17.66 4.22 -25.32
C ARG A 140 16.58 3.32 -25.89
N ILE A 141 16.57 3.13 -27.20
CA ILE A 141 15.66 2.16 -27.82
C ILE A 141 16.15 0.75 -27.48
N TRP A 142 15.29 -0.08 -26.91
CA TRP A 142 15.64 -1.45 -26.58
C TRP A 142 15.74 -2.27 -27.85
N ASN A 143 16.90 -2.90 -28.08
CA ASN A 143 17.10 -3.74 -29.24
C ASN A 143 16.54 -5.15 -29.00
N GLN A 144 15.31 -5.39 -29.46
CA GLN A 144 14.64 -6.71 -29.40
C GLN A 144 15.46 -7.83 -30.07
N ASN A 145 16.35 -7.51 -31.02
CA ASN A 145 17.20 -8.51 -31.68
C ASN A 145 18.34 -9.01 -30.77
N GLN A 146 18.82 -8.17 -29.85
CA GLN A 146 19.85 -8.59 -28.88
C GLN A 146 19.24 -9.44 -27.78
N ARG A 147 18.07 -9.03 -27.29
CA ARG A 147 17.34 -9.74 -26.26
C ARG A 147 15.86 -9.50 -26.41
N ARG A 148 15.17 -10.56 -26.84
CA ARG A 148 13.73 -10.55 -26.99
C ARG A 148 13.05 -10.53 -25.62
N ILE A 149 12.13 -9.60 -25.41
CA ILE A 149 11.23 -9.55 -24.26
C ILE A 149 9.84 -9.88 -24.78
N SER A 150 9.49 -11.15 -24.73
CA SER A 150 8.21 -11.69 -25.18
C SER A 150 7.20 -11.83 -24.05
N ASN A 151 7.68 -12.16 -22.84
CA ASN A 151 6.83 -12.49 -21.69
C ASN A 151 7.24 -11.74 -20.41
N GLU A 152 6.36 -11.81 -19.41
CA GLU A 152 6.54 -11.15 -18.12
C GLU A 152 7.75 -11.66 -17.33
N LYS A 153 8.11 -12.95 -17.47
CA LYS A 153 9.27 -13.55 -16.81
C LYS A 153 10.59 -13.07 -17.39
N GLU A 154 10.64 -12.87 -18.71
CA GLU A 154 11.77 -12.27 -19.42
C GLU A 154 11.93 -10.81 -18.99
N LEU A 155 10.83 -10.06 -18.92
CA LEU A 155 10.85 -8.69 -18.39
C LEU A 155 11.37 -8.64 -16.95
N GLN A 156 10.91 -9.53 -16.07
CA GLN A 156 11.45 -9.65 -14.71
C GLN A 156 12.96 -9.91 -14.71
N THR A 157 13.43 -10.78 -15.61
CA THR A 157 14.87 -11.09 -15.73
C THR A 157 15.66 -9.85 -16.17
N VAL A 158 15.15 -9.11 -17.16
CA VAL A 158 15.74 -7.84 -17.63
C VAL A 158 15.77 -6.79 -16.52
N LEU A 159 14.69 -6.63 -15.75
CA LEU A 159 14.64 -5.65 -14.66
C LEU A 159 15.67 -5.99 -13.56
N ASN A 160 15.81 -7.27 -13.22
CA ASN A 160 16.82 -7.71 -12.25
C ASN A 160 18.26 -7.48 -12.75
N GLU A 161 18.50 -7.56 -14.07
CA GLU A 161 19.81 -7.28 -14.66
C GLU A 161 20.10 -5.78 -14.78
N LEU A 162 19.11 -4.96 -15.14
CA LEU A 162 19.22 -3.50 -15.14
C LEU A 162 19.56 -2.94 -13.75
N GLN A 163 19.15 -3.62 -12.69
CA GLN A 163 19.60 -3.28 -11.33
C GLN A 163 21.10 -3.54 -11.11
N THR A 164 21.68 -4.54 -11.77
CA THR A 164 23.09 -4.91 -11.60
C THR A 164 24.04 -4.07 -12.46
N GLU A 165 23.60 -3.64 -13.65
CA GLU A 165 24.41 -2.91 -14.62
C GLU A 165 24.27 -1.38 -14.53
N TRP A 166 23.72 -0.88 -13.41
CA TRP A 166 23.28 0.50 -13.33
C TRP A 166 24.43 1.52 -13.43
N ASN A 167 24.34 2.37 -14.45
CA ASN A 167 25.17 3.56 -14.60
C ASN A 167 24.51 4.75 -13.90
N GLN A 168 25.29 5.73 -13.42
CA GLN A 168 24.78 6.85 -12.59
C GLN A 168 23.78 7.80 -13.28
N GLN A 169 23.41 7.57 -14.53
CA GLN A 169 22.51 8.41 -15.31
C GLN A 169 21.12 7.79 -15.38
N ALA A 170 20.07 8.62 -15.34
CA ALA A 170 18.72 8.15 -15.59
C ALA A 170 18.60 7.71 -17.06
N THR A 171 17.95 6.57 -17.29
CA THR A 171 17.74 6.04 -18.63
C THR A 171 16.26 5.69 -18.81
N VAL A 172 15.79 5.89 -20.03
CA VAL A 172 14.44 5.52 -20.45
C VAL A 172 14.58 4.51 -21.57
N HIS A 173 14.14 3.28 -21.35
CA HIS A 173 14.17 2.22 -22.36
C HIS A 173 12.78 2.00 -22.94
N ILE A 174 12.69 1.91 -24.27
CA ILE A 174 11.43 1.69 -24.98
C ILE A 174 11.48 0.33 -25.65
N VAL A 175 10.52 -0.52 -25.32
CA VAL A 175 10.42 -1.91 -25.77
C VAL A 175 9.11 -2.07 -26.54
N ASN A 176 9.18 -2.20 -27.87
CA ASN A 176 8.01 -2.43 -28.70
C ASN A 176 7.71 -3.94 -28.80
N GLY A 177 6.43 -4.30 -28.96
CA GLY A 177 5.99 -5.67 -29.24
C GLY A 177 6.11 -6.66 -28.07
N CYS A 178 6.01 -6.19 -26.82
CA CYS A 178 5.95 -7.11 -25.68
C CYS A 178 4.52 -7.60 -25.48
N THR A 179 4.30 -8.91 -25.38
CA THR A 179 2.97 -9.43 -25.04
C THR A 179 2.76 -9.36 -23.53
N HIS A 180 1.77 -8.58 -23.08
CA HIS A 180 1.32 -8.58 -21.69
C HIS A 180 -0.17 -8.90 -21.66
N ARG A 181 -0.55 -9.95 -20.93
CA ARG A 181 -1.92 -10.49 -20.89
C ARG A 181 -2.51 -10.85 -22.27
N GLY A 182 -1.65 -11.30 -23.19
CA GLY A 182 -2.04 -11.71 -24.54
C GLY A 182 -2.22 -10.55 -25.54
N ILE A 183 -1.98 -9.30 -25.12
CA ILE A 183 -2.05 -8.11 -25.98
C ILE A 183 -0.62 -7.60 -26.20
N GLU A 184 -0.27 -7.29 -27.44
CA GLU A 184 0.99 -6.61 -27.75
C GLU A 184 0.94 -5.17 -27.23
N ARG A 185 1.93 -4.81 -26.42
CA ARG A 185 2.03 -3.51 -25.76
C ARG A 185 3.44 -2.95 -25.94
N THR A 186 3.51 -1.63 -25.91
CA THR A 186 4.78 -0.90 -25.83
C THR A 186 5.12 -0.72 -24.35
N LEU A 187 6.34 -1.11 -23.94
CA LEU A 187 6.82 -0.89 -22.58
C LEU A 187 7.75 0.31 -22.53
N LEU A 188 7.54 1.15 -21.52
CA LEU A 188 8.47 2.21 -21.15
C LEU A 188 9.11 1.86 -19.80
N ILE A 189 10.39 1.51 -19.81
CA ILE A 189 11.15 1.22 -18.58
C ILE A 189 11.94 2.47 -18.21
N ILE A 190 11.57 3.09 -17.10
CA ILE A 190 12.21 4.30 -16.57
C ILE A 190 13.09 3.87 -15.41
N CYS A 191 14.39 4.09 -15.55
CA CYS A 191 15.33 3.85 -14.47
C CYS A 191 15.92 5.19 -14.01
N CYS A 192 15.79 5.48 -12.72
CA CYS A 192 16.21 6.75 -12.13
C CYS A 192 17.24 6.49 -11.02
N PRO A 193 18.39 7.18 -11.00
CA PRO A 193 19.37 7.00 -9.94
C PRO A 193 18.79 7.56 -8.64
N SER A 194 18.87 6.80 -7.56
CA SER A 194 18.32 7.22 -6.26
C SER A 194 18.94 8.49 -5.68
N ASN A 195 20.09 8.91 -6.22
CA ASN A 195 20.84 10.11 -5.83
C ASN A 195 20.46 11.37 -6.60
N SER A 196 19.64 11.28 -7.66
CA SER A 196 19.16 12.48 -8.33
C SER A 196 18.21 13.22 -7.39
N ALA A 197 18.70 14.32 -6.81
CA ALA A 197 18.06 15.01 -5.69
C ALA A 197 16.76 15.74 -6.04
N SER A 198 16.23 15.59 -7.24
CA SER A 198 15.30 16.56 -7.84
C SER A 198 13.98 15.97 -8.31
N LEU A 199 13.91 14.68 -8.66
CA LEU A 199 12.73 14.07 -9.29
C LEU A 199 12.41 12.70 -8.65
N CYS A 200 11.26 12.60 -7.97
CA CYS A 200 10.60 11.33 -7.63
C CYS A 200 10.09 10.69 -8.93
N LEU A 201 10.05 9.35 -8.99
CA LEU A 201 9.46 8.62 -10.10
C LEU A 201 8.02 9.07 -10.40
N SER A 202 7.21 9.31 -9.37
CA SER A 202 5.85 9.85 -9.50
C SER A 202 5.81 11.20 -10.22
N ARG A 203 6.79 12.10 -9.99
CA ARG A 203 6.90 13.35 -10.74
C ARG A 203 7.32 13.12 -12.18
N ILE A 204 8.21 12.15 -12.43
CA ILE A 204 8.60 11.76 -13.78
C ILE A 204 7.35 11.28 -14.54
N HIS A 205 6.51 10.46 -13.93
CA HIS A 205 5.24 10.04 -14.52
C HIS A 205 4.28 11.20 -14.82
N CYS A 206 4.14 12.16 -13.89
CA CYS A 206 3.35 13.38 -14.14
C CYS A 206 3.91 14.18 -15.33
N LEU A 207 5.24 14.29 -15.44
CA LEU A 207 5.90 15.00 -16.54
C LEU A 207 5.63 14.30 -17.89
N PHE A 208 5.74 12.96 -17.94
CA PHE A 208 5.44 12.16 -19.13
C PHE A 208 4.01 12.32 -19.65
N CYS A 209 3.09 12.69 -18.77
CA CYS A 209 1.68 12.84 -19.13
C CYS A 209 1.27 14.31 -19.19
N ASN A 210 2.21 15.23 -19.43
CA ASN A 210 1.96 16.66 -19.51
C ASN A 210 1.19 17.22 -18.31
N SER A 211 1.47 16.71 -17.11
CA SER A 211 0.77 17.00 -15.85
C SER A 211 -0.73 16.66 -15.83
N LYS A 212 -1.23 15.89 -16.81
CA LYS A 212 -2.61 15.39 -16.82
C LYS A 212 -2.84 14.27 -15.82
N ILE A 213 -1.79 13.52 -15.48
CA ILE A 213 -1.82 12.51 -14.43
C ILE A 213 -1.25 13.09 -13.14
N GLY A 214 -1.99 12.94 -12.05
CA GLY A 214 -1.55 13.13 -10.68
C GLY A 214 -1.35 11.79 -9.98
N PHE A 215 -0.49 11.75 -8.96
CA PHE A 215 -0.41 10.63 -8.04
C PHE A 215 -0.79 11.09 -6.65
N GLU A 216 -1.80 10.45 -6.08
CA GLU A 216 -2.15 10.56 -4.68
C GLU A 216 -1.45 9.47 -3.89
N ILE A 217 -0.95 9.84 -2.71
CA ILE A 217 -0.18 8.93 -1.85
C ILE A 217 -1.02 8.69 -0.62
N GLU A 218 -1.39 7.44 -0.41
CA GLU A 218 -2.07 7.02 0.81
C GLU A 218 -1.05 6.44 1.81
N PRO A 219 -1.25 6.69 3.11
CA PRO A 219 -2.41 7.36 3.70
C PRO A 219 -2.30 8.90 3.67
N GLN A 220 -3.46 9.56 3.61
CA GLN A 220 -3.59 11.01 3.75
C GLN A 220 -4.20 11.34 5.12
N PRO A 221 -3.86 12.50 5.72
CA PRO A 221 -4.54 12.93 6.94
C PRO A 221 -5.97 13.35 6.61
N HIS A 222 -6.94 12.90 7.42
CA HIS A 222 -8.36 13.30 7.32
C HIS A 222 -8.57 14.82 7.36
N PHE A 223 -7.67 15.53 8.02
CA PHE A 223 -7.63 16.99 8.03
C PHE A 223 -6.28 17.47 7.49
N PRO A 224 -6.25 18.41 6.54
CA PRO A 224 -5.01 19.00 6.08
C PRO A 224 -4.20 19.56 7.25
N PHE A 225 -2.94 19.14 7.37
CA PHE A 225 -1.92 19.90 8.10
C PHE A 225 -1.53 21.19 7.36
N LEU A 226 -2.18 21.47 6.22
CA LEU A 226 -1.98 22.69 5.46
C LEU A 226 -2.63 23.85 6.20
N PHE A 227 -1.75 24.63 6.82
CA PHE A 227 -1.96 26.00 7.26
C PHE A 227 -2.79 26.76 6.23
N PRO A 228 -4.06 27.11 6.48
CA PRO A 228 -4.71 28.10 5.65
C PRO A 228 -3.85 29.37 5.74
N VAL A 229 -3.48 29.92 4.58
CA VAL A 229 -2.75 31.18 4.42
C VAL A 229 -3.68 32.36 4.79
N GLN A 230 -4.39 32.25 5.92
CA GLN A 230 -4.96 33.39 6.61
C GLN A 230 -3.90 33.87 7.60
N ARG A 231 -3.51 35.14 7.46
CA ARG A 231 -2.26 35.71 8.00
C ARG A 231 -2.12 35.72 9.54
N PHE A 232 -3.13 35.29 10.30
CA PHE A 232 -3.12 35.36 11.78
C PHE A 232 -3.19 34.02 12.54
N PRO A 233 -3.94 32.96 12.12
CA PRO A 233 -3.89 31.67 12.82
C PRO A 233 -2.55 30.91 12.70
N SER A 234 -1.68 31.26 11.74
CA SER A 234 -0.45 30.49 11.47
C SER A 234 0.54 30.40 12.65
N LEU A 235 0.61 31.41 13.51
CA LEU A 235 1.58 31.45 14.61
C LEU A 235 1.17 30.52 15.76
N GLN A 236 -0.09 30.51 16.16
CA GLN A 236 -0.59 29.62 17.21
C GLN A 236 -0.45 28.14 16.81
N TYR A 237 -0.82 27.78 15.58
CA TYR A 237 -0.64 26.41 15.10
C TYR A 237 0.84 26.03 14.96
N SER A 238 1.70 26.94 14.52
CA SER A 238 3.15 26.70 14.48
C SER A 238 3.68 26.47 15.89
N VAL A 239 3.34 27.33 16.86
CA VAL A 239 3.73 27.18 18.27
C VAL A 239 3.23 25.85 18.85
N CYS A 240 1.98 25.45 18.57
CA CYS A 240 1.44 24.15 18.98
C CYS A 240 2.16 22.97 18.29
N ALA A 241 2.54 23.10 17.03
CA ALA A 241 3.29 22.06 16.32
C ALA A 241 4.71 21.92 16.87
N TYR A 242 5.38 23.04 17.12
CA TYR A 242 6.70 23.08 17.78
C TYR A 242 6.61 22.54 19.20
N SER A 243 5.62 22.96 19.99
CA SER A 243 5.46 22.47 21.37
C SER A 243 5.23 20.97 21.38
N ARG A 244 4.35 20.43 20.53
CA ARG A 244 4.14 18.97 20.37
C ARG A 244 5.40 18.24 19.92
N PHE A 245 6.18 18.84 19.03
CA PHE A 245 7.47 18.29 18.61
C PHE A 245 8.45 18.20 19.78
N PHE A 246 8.59 19.27 20.56
CA PHE A 246 9.49 19.31 21.70
C PHE A 246 9.00 18.42 22.84
N THR A 247 7.70 18.29 23.10
CA THR A 247 7.22 17.46 24.22
C THR A 247 7.21 15.97 23.88
N PHE A 248 6.74 15.58 22.69
CA PHE A 248 6.51 14.18 22.32
C PHE A 248 7.28 13.73 21.08
N GLY A 249 7.66 14.66 20.21
CA GLY A 249 8.33 14.35 18.95
C GLY A 249 9.73 13.79 19.13
N ILE A 250 10.54 14.45 19.97
CA ILE A 250 11.93 14.03 20.24
C ILE A 250 11.97 12.63 20.86
N THR A 251 11.11 12.35 21.86
CA THR A 251 11.02 11.01 22.45
C THR A 251 10.57 9.97 21.46
N SER A 252 9.62 10.29 20.59
CA SER A 252 9.18 9.39 19.53
C SER A 252 10.31 9.07 18.56
N ILE A 253 11.09 10.07 18.13
CA ILE A 253 12.23 9.89 17.22
C ILE A 253 13.34 9.08 17.90
N VAL A 254 13.64 9.37 19.16
CA VAL A 254 14.66 8.62 19.93
C VAL A 254 14.19 7.19 20.19
N GLY A 255 12.91 6.98 20.49
CA GLY A 255 12.31 5.65 20.61
C GLY A 255 12.43 4.85 19.31
N LEU A 256 12.23 5.50 18.16
CA LEU A 256 12.46 4.88 16.85
C LEU A 256 13.94 4.52 16.62
N ALA A 257 14.86 5.42 17.01
CA ALA A 257 16.31 5.21 16.91
C ALA A 257 16.80 4.03 17.75
N LEU A 258 16.27 3.90 18.96
CA LEU A 258 16.66 2.87 19.92
C LEU A 258 16.04 1.51 19.62
N LYS A 259 14.99 1.46 18.80
CA LYS A 259 14.33 0.22 18.43
C LYS A 259 15.30 -0.66 17.64
N ARG A 260 15.60 -1.85 18.14
CA ARG A 260 16.45 -2.81 17.43
C ARG A 260 15.67 -3.51 16.34
N GLN A 261 16.38 -3.93 15.29
CA GLN A 261 15.82 -4.78 14.24
C GLN A 261 15.27 -6.07 14.85
N SER A 262 14.10 -6.50 14.38
CA SER A 262 13.44 -7.71 14.90
C SER A 262 14.33 -8.94 14.72
N ALA A 263 14.54 -9.70 15.81
CA ALA A 263 15.31 -10.94 15.81
C ALA A 263 14.72 -12.01 14.88
N ILE A 264 13.45 -11.86 14.49
CA ILE A 264 12.76 -12.77 13.57
C ILE A 264 13.50 -12.92 12.24
N TRP A 265 14.11 -11.85 11.74
CA TRP A 265 14.81 -11.88 10.46
C TRP A 265 16.09 -12.70 10.51
N LYS A 266 16.81 -12.64 11.64
CA LYS A 266 17.98 -13.48 11.87
C LYS A 266 17.59 -14.95 11.91
N TYR A 267 16.48 -15.29 12.57
CA TYR A 267 15.96 -16.66 12.60
C TYR A 267 15.60 -17.18 11.19
N VAL A 268 14.93 -16.36 10.38
CA VAL A 268 14.55 -16.76 9.02
C VAL A 268 15.79 -16.95 8.14
N GLU A 269 16.76 -16.03 8.21
CA GLU A 269 18.00 -16.11 7.44
C GLU A 269 18.86 -17.32 7.84
N THR A 270 18.99 -17.65 9.14
CA THR A 270 19.77 -18.82 9.59
C THR A 270 19.11 -20.13 9.17
N LYS A 271 17.77 -20.20 9.22
CA LYS A 271 17.03 -21.39 8.80
C LYS A 271 17.10 -21.63 7.29
N CYS A 272 17.11 -20.55 6.49
CA CYS A 272 17.31 -20.66 5.04
C CYS A 272 18.72 -21.13 4.65
N LYS A 273 19.73 -20.85 5.48
CA LYS A 273 21.13 -21.30 5.22
C LYS A 273 21.38 -22.74 5.60
N THR A 274 20.54 -23.35 6.43
CA THR A 274 20.73 -24.76 6.79
C THR A 274 20.21 -25.58 5.61
N PRO A 275 21.09 -26.15 4.76
CA PRO A 275 20.62 -27.00 3.67
C PRO A 275 19.76 -28.09 4.29
N GLN A 276 18.61 -28.40 3.68
CA GLN A 276 17.72 -29.50 4.11
C GLN A 276 18.45 -30.84 3.96
N ARG A 277 19.48 -31.08 4.77
CA ARG A 277 20.45 -32.15 4.52
C ARG A 277 19.92 -33.52 4.93
N ASN A 278 18.75 -33.63 5.58
CA ASN A 278 18.22 -34.92 6.00
C ASN A 278 16.70 -34.95 6.27
N ARG A 279 15.89 -34.13 5.58
CA ARG A 279 14.46 -34.41 5.55
C ARG A 279 14.21 -35.50 4.51
N ARG A 280 14.63 -36.74 4.84
CA ARG A 280 14.19 -37.96 4.16
C ARG A 280 12.66 -37.87 4.12
N ARG A 281 12.16 -37.49 2.96
CA ARG A 281 10.75 -37.47 2.60
C ARG A 281 10.31 -38.92 2.78
N ILE A 282 9.72 -39.22 3.94
CA ILE A 282 8.90 -40.42 4.10
C ILE A 282 7.83 -40.21 3.04
N LYS A 283 8.02 -40.85 1.87
CA LYS A 283 6.96 -41.00 0.88
C LYS A 283 5.86 -41.72 1.65
N SER A 284 4.86 -40.97 2.09
CA SER A 284 3.57 -41.52 2.44
C SER A 284 3.14 -42.34 1.24
N GLY A 285 3.28 -43.66 1.35
CA GLY A 285 2.88 -44.59 0.33
C GLY A 285 1.44 -44.28 -0.03
N THR A 286 1.23 -43.94 -1.30
CA THR A 286 -0.04 -44.15 -1.97
C THR A 286 -0.35 -45.63 -1.81
N ALA A 287 -1.17 -45.95 -0.82
CA ALA A 287 -1.85 -47.24 -0.72
C ALA A 287 -2.84 -47.31 -1.90
N THR A 288 -2.34 -47.71 -3.07
CA THR A 288 -3.17 -48.37 -4.06
C THR A 288 -3.52 -49.72 -3.48
N GLY A 289 -4.68 -49.79 -2.83
CA GLY A 289 -5.34 -51.05 -2.56
C GLY A 289 -5.68 -51.69 -3.89
N ASN A 290 -4.92 -52.72 -4.27
CA ASN A 290 -5.40 -53.75 -5.16
C ASN A 290 -5.12 -55.08 -4.47
N GLY A 291 -6.20 -55.76 -4.11
CA GLY A 291 -6.15 -57.12 -3.59
C GLY A 291 -5.72 -58.11 -4.66
N GLY A 292 -5.24 -59.26 -4.19
CA GLY A 292 -4.96 -60.40 -5.04
C GLY A 292 -3.79 -61.20 -4.54
N ASN A 293 -4.12 -62.27 -3.79
CA ASN A 293 -3.37 -63.51 -3.56
C ASN A 293 -2.09 -63.70 -4.38
N ASP A 294 -0.99 -64.07 -3.72
CA ASP A 294 -0.55 -65.47 -3.74
C ASP A 294 0.67 -65.68 -2.85
N ASP A 295 0.63 -66.82 -2.16
CA ASP A 295 1.67 -67.38 -1.33
C ASP A 295 2.94 -67.69 -2.13
N THR A 296 4.13 -67.34 -1.62
CA THR A 296 5.30 -68.22 -1.70
C THR A 296 6.47 -67.77 -0.83
N ALA A 297 6.67 -68.55 0.24
CA ALA A 297 7.93 -69.03 0.79
C ALA A 297 9.25 -68.27 0.52
N SER A 298 9.82 -67.83 1.66
CA SER A 298 11.17 -68.17 2.12
C SER A 298 12.41 -67.48 1.52
N SER A 299 13.31 -67.16 2.47
CA SER A 299 14.72 -67.54 2.44
C SER A 299 15.74 -66.61 1.75
N ILE A 300 16.59 -66.04 2.62
CA ILE A 300 18.07 -65.97 2.51
C ILE A 300 18.65 -65.23 1.29
N LEU A 301 19.32 -64.10 1.53
CA LEU A 301 20.79 -64.04 1.41
C LEU A 301 21.32 -62.67 1.89
N MET A 302 22.24 -62.74 2.86
CA MET A 302 23.25 -61.71 3.07
C MET A 302 24.31 -61.85 1.99
N GLU A 303 24.68 -60.73 1.36
CA GLU A 303 25.88 -60.59 0.54
C GLU A 303 26.36 -59.14 0.73
N ASN A 304 27.24 -58.84 1.69
CA ASN A 304 28.71 -58.91 1.67
C ASN A 304 29.41 -58.10 0.55
N VAL A 305 30.35 -57.24 1.01
CA VAL A 305 31.60 -56.75 0.37
C VAL A 305 31.56 -55.38 -0.35
N PRO A 306 32.60 -54.51 -0.27
CA PRO A 306 33.71 -54.39 0.71
C PRO A 306 33.93 -53.00 1.34
N GLU A 307 34.73 -53.05 2.42
CA GLU A 307 35.59 -52.01 2.99
C GLU A 307 36.66 -51.45 2.01
N GLU A 308 37.35 -50.40 2.49
CA GLU A 308 38.55 -49.74 1.94
C GLU A 308 38.27 -48.80 0.76
N VAL A 309 38.48 -47.48 0.88
CA VAL A 309 39.82 -46.88 0.95
C VAL A 309 39.85 -45.70 1.93
N VAL A 310 40.72 -45.82 2.93
CA VAL A 310 41.28 -44.73 3.73
C VAL A 310 42.33 -44.01 2.86
N VAL A 311 42.13 -42.74 2.56
CA VAL A 311 43.22 -41.82 2.19
C VAL A 311 43.29 -40.74 3.25
N GLU A 312 44.14 -40.97 4.24
CA GLU A 312 44.74 -39.91 5.03
C GLU A 312 45.67 -39.09 4.14
N GLY A 313 45.28 -37.86 3.88
CA GLY A 313 46.10 -36.84 3.23
C GLY A 313 46.20 -35.61 4.12
N LYS A 314 46.91 -35.72 5.25
CA LYS A 314 47.40 -34.57 6.01
C LYS A 314 48.48 -33.86 5.18
N ALA A 315 48.11 -32.75 4.54
CA ALA A 315 49.07 -31.74 4.10
C ALA A 315 48.65 -30.38 4.65
N SER A 316 49.36 -30.01 5.70
CA SER A 316 49.45 -28.66 6.25
C SER A 316 49.91 -27.68 5.17
N SER A 317 49.03 -26.77 4.74
CA SER A 317 49.44 -25.49 4.17
C SER A 317 48.66 -24.37 4.84
N ARG A 318 49.21 -23.91 5.98
CA ARG A 318 49.01 -22.56 6.52
C ARG A 318 49.57 -21.56 5.49
N GLY A 319 48.81 -21.30 4.44
CA GLY A 319 49.03 -20.23 3.49
C GLY A 319 48.17 -19.04 3.86
N SER A 320 48.81 -18.00 4.40
CA SER A 320 48.24 -16.70 4.74
C SER A 320 47.44 -16.10 3.58
N SER A 321 46.11 -16.28 3.60
CA SER A 321 45.15 -15.63 2.70
C SER A 321 44.39 -14.53 3.46
N LEU A 322 45.15 -13.60 4.06
CA LEU A 322 44.59 -12.48 4.85
C LEU A 322 44.54 -11.15 4.09
N LEU A 323 44.94 -11.11 2.82
CA LEU A 323 44.95 -9.87 2.03
C LEU A 323 44.48 -10.18 0.61
N ASN A 324 43.18 -9.96 0.37
CA ASN A 324 42.47 -9.75 -0.91
C ASN A 324 41.10 -10.45 -0.96
N GLU A 325 40.37 -10.49 0.16
CA GLU A 325 38.91 -10.58 0.09
C GLU A 325 38.37 -9.20 -0.29
N ALA A 326 38.59 -8.81 -1.55
CA ALA A 326 37.91 -7.69 -2.16
C ALA A 326 36.41 -7.95 -1.94
N ALA A 327 35.79 -7.15 -1.07
CA ALA A 327 34.41 -7.35 -0.63
C ALA A 327 33.57 -7.66 -1.89
N PRO A 328 32.97 -8.87 -1.98
CA PRO A 328 32.33 -9.32 -3.20
C PRO A 328 31.36 -8.24 -3.62
N VAL A 329 31.59 -7.67 -4.82
CA VAL A 329 30.77 -6.63 -5.43
C VAL A 329 29.33 -7.05 -5.19
N SER A 330 28.61 -6.24 -4.41
CA SER A 330 27.33 -6.61 -3.84
C SER A 330 26.28 -6.69 -4.94
N VAL A 331 26.25 -7.82 -5.66
CA VAL A 331 25.24 -8.14 -6.67
C VAL A 331 23.88 -7.92 -6.04
N SER A 332 23.00 -7.22 -6.77
CA SER A 332 21.65 -6.83 -6.31
C SER A 332 21.00 -7.97 -5.54
N ARG A 333 20.78 -7.73 -4.25
CA ARG A 333 20.25 -8.74 -3.32
C ARG A 333 18.73 -8.87 -3.38
N ARG A 334 18.06 -8.17 -4.30
CA ARG A 334 16.60 -8.11 -4.36
C ARG A 334 16.09 -8.81 -5.61
N ARG A 335 14.92 -9.44 -5.48
CA ARG A 335 14.12 -9.96 -6.58
C ARG A 335 12.87 -9.13 -6.68
N GLN A 336 12.58 -8.67 -7.88
CA GLN A 336 11.37 -7.93 -8.20
C GLN A 336 10.35 -8.89 -8.80
N CYS A 337 9.12 -8.83 -8.32
CA CYS A 337 7.96 -9.50 -8.90
C CYS A 337 6.75 -8.58 -8.77
N TRP A 338 5.71 -8.81 -9.57
CA TRP A 338 4.47 -8.07 -9.46
C TRP A 338 3.29 -8.96 -9.84
N MET A 339 2.09 -8.53 -9.48
CA MET A 339 0.84 -9.17 -9.91
C MET A 339 -0.28 -8.13 -9.99
N SER A 340 -1.22 -8.37 -10.89
CA SER A 340 -2.52 -7.70 -10.84
C SER A 340 -3.39 -8.35 -9.78
N ILE A 341 -3.99 -7.54 -8.91
CA ILE A 341 -4.89 -8.02 -7.85
C ILE A 341 -6.24 -8.37 -8.49
N PRO A 342 -6.75 -9.60 -8.29
CA PRO A 342 -8.01 -10.01 -8.90
C PRO A 342 -9.19 -9.23 -8.31
N SER A 343 -10.14 -8.87 -9.16
CA SER A 343 -11.44 -8.27 -8.79
C SER A 343 -11.31 -7.05 -7.86
N PRO A 344 -10.63 -5.97 -8.28
CA PRO A 344 -10.50 -4.74 -7.48
C PRO A 344 -11.87 -4.15 -7.09
N GLU A 345 -12.90 -4.34 -7.92
CA GLU A 345 -14.28 -3.95 -7.61
C GLU A 345 -14.81 -4.62 -6.32
N MET A 346 -14.46 -5.89 -6.08
CA MET A 346 -14.88 -6.61 -4.87
C MET A 346 -14.14 -6.11 -3.64
N ILE A 347 -12.88 -5.71 -3.79
CA ILE A 347 -12.12 -5.03 -2.74
C ILE A 347 -12.77 -3.69 -2.40
N ASN A 348 -13.17 -2.90 -3.40
CA ASN A 348 -13.86 -1.63 -3.18
C ASN A 348 -15.25 -1.80 -2.54
N ARG A 349 -15.94 -2.92 -2.78
CA ARG A 349 -17.18 -3.26 -2.04
C ARG A 349 -16.88 -3.68 -0.60
N ALA A 350 -15.84 -4.47 -0.39
CA ALA A 350 -15.39 -4.86 0.95
C ALA A 350 -14.92 -3.64 1.77
N GLU A 351 -14.33 -2.63 1.12
CA GLU A 351 -13.98 -1.33 1.71
C GLU A 351 -15.18 -0.70 2.43
N LYS A 352 -16.30 -0.61 1.71
CA LYS A 352 -17.56 -0.05 2.23
C LYS A 352 -18.14 -0.90 3.35
N LEU A 353 -18.15 -2.23 3.18
CA LEU A 353 -18.68 -3.16 4.17
C LEU A 353 -17.89 -3.13 5.49
N LEU A 354 -16.57 -3.07 5.40
CA LEU A 354 -15.67 -3.10 6.55
C LEU A 354 -15.37 -1.71 7.13
N ARG A 355 -15.84 -0.64 6.47
CA ARG A 355 -15.54 0.76 6.82
C ARG A 355 -14.03 0.98 7.00
N ALA A 356 -13.25 0.47 6.06
CA ALA A 356 -11.80 0.52 6.09
C ALA A 356 -11.30 0.97 4.73
N SER A 357 -10.28 1.81 4.64
CA SER A 357 -9.76 2.24 3.34
C SER A 357 -9.11 1.08 2.57
N THR A 358 -9.04 1.18 1.24
CA THR A 358 -8.32 0.19 0.42
C THR A 358 -6.87 0.02 0.90
N PHE A 359 -6.19 1.11 1.30
CA PHE A 359 -4.85 1.02 1.88
C PHE A 359 -4.79 0.21 3.20
N GLU A 360 -5.74 0.39 4.11
CA GLU A 360 -5.85 -0.39 5.35
C GLU A 360 -6.06 -1.87 5.06
N MET A 361 -6.92 -2.19 4.08
CA MET A 361 -7.11 -3.55 3.59
C MET A 361 -5.82 -4.15 3.02
N MET A 362 -5.09 -3.40 2.19
CA MET A 362 -3.83 -3.86 1.63
C MET A 362 -2.77 -4.12 2.72
N LEU A 363 -2.66 -3.24 3.72
CA LEU A 363 -1.79 -3.48 4.88
C LEU A 363 -2.20 -4.75 5.65
N CYS A 364 -3.50 -5.03 5.76
CA CYS A 364 -4.01 -6.24 6.41
C CYS A 364 -3.60 -7.51 5.67
N LEU A 365 -3.74 -7.50 4.35
CA LEU A 365 -3.34 -8.61 3.48
C LEU A 365 -1.82 -8.80 3.48
N VAL A 366 -1.02 -7.72 3.50
CA VAL A 366 0.45 -7.82 3.64
C VAL A 366 0.82 -8.45 4.98
N ALA A 367 0.21 -8.00 6.08
CA ALA A 367 0.45 -8.57 7.40
C ALA A 367 0.03 -10.06 7.48
N GLY A 368 -1.05 -10.45 6.80
CA GLY A 368 -1.45 -11.86 6.66
C GLY A 368 -0.49 -12.70 5.86
N THR A 369 -0.04 -12.16 4.73
CA THR A 369 0.94 -12.80 3.85
C THR A 369 2.24 -13.07 4.60
N LEU A 370 2.73 -12.07 5.32
CA LEU A 370 3.94 -12.19 6.13
C LEU A 370 3.74 -13.20 7.27
N ARG A 371 2.59 -13.18 7.97
CA ARG A 371 2.26 -14.17 9.01
C ARG A 371 2.32 -15.59 8.44
N ALA A 372 1.65 -15.85 7.31
CA ALA A 372 1.63 -17.16 6.67
C ALA A 372 3.05 -17.59 6.27
N PHE A 373 3.84 -16.68 5.69
CA PHE A 373 5.24 -16.95 5.37
C PHE A 373 6.06 -17.35 6.61
N PHE A 374 5.94 -16.65 7.74
CA PHE A 374 6.67 -17.03 8.96
C PHE A 374 6.19 -18.37 9.53
N ARG A 375 4.89 -18.67 9.46
CA ARG A 375 4.35 -19.98 9.85
C ARG A 375 4.93 -21.10 8.99
N ASP A 376 5.06 -20.90 7.68
CA ASP A 376 5.71 -21.84 6.77
C ASP A 376 7.21 -22.00 7.08
N LYS A 377 7.84 -20.95 7.60
CA LYS A 377 9.21 -21.00 8.14
C LYS A 377 9.27 -21.55 9.58
N GLY A 378 8.18 -22.08 10.13
CA GLY A 378 8.11 -22.75 11.43
C GLY A 378 8.02 -21.83 12.64
N LEU A 379 7.56 -20.59 12.46
CA LEU A 379 7.21 -19.67 13.54
C LEU A 379 5.68 -19.62 13.65
N PRO A 380 5.06 -20.39 14.57
CA PRO A 380 3.60 -20.49 14.66
C PRO A 380 2.93 -19.15 15.03
N HIS A 381 3.58 -18.37 15.90
CA HIS A 381 3.09 -17.08 16.39
C HIS A 381 4.15 -16.00 16.13
N PRO A 382 4.26 -15.47 14.90
CA PRO A 382 5.26 -14.47 14.60
C PRO A 382 4.94 -13.17 15.36
N PRO A 383 5.93 -12.52 16.00
CA PRO A 383 5.74 -11.20 16.59
C PRO A 383 5.43 -10.17 15.52
N ASP A 384 4.88 -9.03 15.93
CA ASP A 384 4.58 -7.90 15.06
C ASP A 384 5.85 -7.31 14.44
N ILE A 385 5.70 -6.77 13.23
CA ILE A 385 6.84 -6.35 12.40
C ILE A 385 6.76 -4.86 12.09
N GLY A 386 7.90 -4.18 12.24
CA GLY A 386 8.03 -2.79 11.84
C GLY A 386 7.95 -2.63 10.33
N ALA A 387 7.03 -1.79 9.88
CA ALA A 387 6.90 -1.33 8.52
C ALA A 387 7.03 0.19 8.44
N VAL A 388 7.39 0.68 7.27
CA VAL A 388 7.46 2.11 6.95
C VAL A 388 6.61 2.37 5.73
N MET A 389 5.87 3.47 5.74
CA MET A 389 5.07 3.90 4.59
C MET A 389 5.29 5.37 4.27
N PRO A 390 5.27 5.79 2.99
CA PRO A 390 5.25 7.20 2.65
C PRO A 390 3.91 7.81 3.08
N PHE A 391 3.97 8.94 3.76
CA PHE A 391 2.84 9.70 4.24
C PHE A 391 2.92 11.10 3.67
N CYS A 392 1.88 11.52 2.94
CA CYS A 392 1.83 12.88 2.40
C CYS A 392 1.39 13.85 3.49
N CYS A 393 2.23 14.81 3.84
CA CYS A 393 1.86 15.85 4.81
C CYS A 393 0.86 16.87 4.24
N ARG A 394 0.59 16.81 2.92
CA ARG A 394 -0.43 17.62 2.25
C ARG A 394 -1.68 16.78 2.10
N ALA A 395 -2.80 17.23 2.64
CA ALA A 395 -4.06 16.58 2.34
C ALA A 395 -4.52 16.95 0.93
N TYR A 396 -5.05 15.96 0.20
CA TYR A 396 -5.81 16.13 -1.03
C TYR A 396 -5.10 16.88 -2.16
N MET A 397 -3.77 16.85 -2.19
CA MET A 397 -2.99 17.42 -3.29
C MET A 397 -2.25 16.30 -4.02
N PRO A 398 -2.62 15.99 -5.28
CA PRO A 398 -1.85 15.07 -6.07
C PRO A 398 -0.42 15.60 -6.23
N VAL A 399 0.54 14.67 -6.33
CA VAL A 399 1.90 14.99 -6.71
C VAL A 399 1.85 15.65 -8.08
N ALA A 400 2.15 16.94 -8.13
CA ALA A 400 2.25 17.69 -9.37
C ALA A 400 3.70 17.69 -9.86
N ALA A 401 3.88 17.66 -11.17
CA ALA A 401 5.19 17.68 -11.84
C ALA A 401 6.13 18.80 -11.30
N ASN A 402 5.57 19.98 -11.04
CA ASN A 402 6.32 21.17 -10.62
C ASN A 402 6.43 21.35 -9.10
N LYS A 403 5.73 20.54 -8.31
CA LYS A 403 5.72 20.65 -6.84
C LYS A 403 6.50 19.51 -6.22
N ARG A 404 7.24 19.80 -5.14
CA ARG A 404 7.93 18.77 -4.38
C ARG A 404 6.94 17.80 -3.74
N CYS A 405 7.32 16.53 -3.79
CA CYS A 405 6.78 15.43 -3.01
C CYS A 405 7.02 15.77 -1.51
N ASP A 406 6.00 16.25 -0.79
CA ASP A 406 6.08 16.65 0.63
C ASP A 406 5.70 15.46 1.52
N THR A 407 6.47 14.39 1.35
CA THR A 407 6.23 13.10 2.00
C THR A 407 7.23 12.85 3.11
N VAL A 408 6.75 12.23 4.19
CA VAL A 408 7.57 11.69 5.27
C VAL A 408 7.33 10.20 5.39
N LEU A 409 8.33 9.47 5.87
CA LEU A 409 8.21 8.03 6.08
C LEU A 409 7.64 7.74 7.47
N LEU A 410 6.38 7.30 7.55
CA LEU A 410 5.68 7.00 8.79
C LEU A 410 5.95 5.53 9.20
N PRO A 411 6.56 5.29 10.38
CA PRO A 411 6.72 3.94 10.90
C PRO A 411 5.42 3.43 11.53
N ILE A 412 5.07 2.18 11.24
CA ILE A 412 3.94 1.44 11.83
C ILE A 412 4.37 0.03 12.23
N GLN A 413 3.64 -0.60 13.14
CA GLN A 413 3.79 -2.03 13.40
C GLN A 413 2.67 -2.83 12.74
N LEU A 414 3.02 -3.73 11.82
CA LEU A 414 2.10 -4.67 11.21
C LEU A 414 1.71 -5.77 12.21
N PRO A 415 0.41 -6.02 12.45
CA PRO A 415 -0.07 -7.02 13.39
C PRO A 415 0.03 -8.45 12.82
N THR A 416 1.25 -8.92 12.56
CA THR A 416 1.51 -10.30 12.11
C THR A 416 1.21 -11.34 13.19
N SER A 417 1.17 -10.94 14.46
CA SER A 417 0.76 -11.80 15.58
C SER A 417 -0.75 -12.09 15.62
N CYS A 418 -1.58 -11.26 14.98
CA CYS A 418 -3.04 -11.42 14.95
C CYS A 418 -3.49 -12.49 13.93
N GLU A 419 -4.31 -13.42 14.41
CA GLU A 419 -4.99 -14.43 13.60
C GLU A 419 -6.31 -13.88 13.03
N GLY A 420 -6.70 -14.35 11.85
CA GLY A 420 -7.87 -13.84 11.13
C GLY A 420 -7.60 -12.52 10.40
N ALA A 421 -8.36 -12.27 9.32
CA ALA A 421 -8.21 -11.05 8.53
C ALA A 421 -8.96 -9.85 9.15
N ILE A 422 -10.17 -10.05 9.68
CA ILE A 422 -10.98 -8.96 10.26
C ILE A 422 -10.35 -8.39 11.55
N PRO A 423 -9.97 -9.19 12.57
CA PRO A 423 -9.32 -8.64 13.77
C PRO A 423 -8.00 -7.93 13.44
N ARG A 424 -7.27 -8.44 12.45
CA ARG A 424 -6.03 -7.83 11.95
C ARG A 424 -6.29 -6.48 11.30
N LEU A 425 -7.36 -6.37 10.51
CA LEU A 425 -7.78 -5.10 9.92
C LEU A 425 -8.09 -4.07 11.00
N TRP A 426 -8.90 -4.41 12.01
CA TRP A 426 -9.19 -3.50 13.12
C TRP A 426 -7.94 -3.09 13.92
N SER A 427 -6.98 -4.01 14.07
CA SER A 427 -5.70 -3.64 14.67
C SER A 427 -4.90 -2.67 13.78
N ILE A 428 -4.99 -2.78 12.46
CA ILE A 428 -4.33 -1.85 11.53
C ILE A 428 -5.00 -0.49 11.58
N GLN A 429 -6.33 -0.42 11.51
CA GLN A 429 -7.07 0.83 11.59
C GLN A 429 -6.70 1.62 12.85
N ARG A 430 -6.72 0.97 14.03
CA ARG A 430 -6.32 1.60 15.30
C ARG A 430 -4.86 2.05 15.33
N ARG A 431 -3.94 1.28 14.75
CA ARG A 431 -2.52 1.64 14.72
C ARG A 431 -2.24 2.76 13.72
N LEU A 432 -2.93 2.74 12.59
CA LEU A 432 -2.80 3.72 11.52
C LEU A 432 -3.41 5.06 11.95
N SER A 433 -4.62 5.05 12.52
CA SER A 433 -5.26 6.25 13.07
C SER A 433 -4.41 6.90 14.15
N ARG A 434 -3.83 6.10 15.07
CA ARG A 434 -2.88 6.59 16.08
C ARG A 434 -1.60 7.15 15.47
N ALA A 435 -1.06 6.53 14.41
CA ALA A 435 0.15 7.00 13.76
C ALA A 435 -0.07 8.30 12.98
N ILE A 436 -1.20 8.43 12.26
CA ILE A 436 -1.56 9.61 11.47
C ILE A 436 -2.00 10.77 12.37
N GLY A 437 -2.84 10.50 13.37
CA GLY A 437 -3.32 11.49 14.33
C GLY A 437 -2.30 11.88 15.40
N GLY A 438 -1.21 11.11 15.54
CA GLY A 438 -0.15 11.35 16.51
C GLY A 438 0.77 12.54 16.15
N SER A 439 1.70 12.84 17.05
CA SER A 439 2.73 13.88 16.82
C SER A 439 3.85 13.42 15.86
N VAL A 440 3.93 12.12 15.57
CA VAL A 440 5.03 11.49 14.82
C VAL A 440 5.21 12.07 13.41
N PRO A 441 4.18 12.20 12.55
CA PRO A 441 4.36 12.72 11.19
C PRO A 441 4.91 14.15 11.19
N SER A 442 4.32 15.03 11.99
CA SER A 442 4.77 16.42 12.16
C SER A 442 6.20 16.49 12.69
N SER A 443 6.53 15.60 13.63
CA SER A 443 7.86 15.55 14.23
C SER A 443 8.92 15.07 13.26
N LEU A 444 8.61 14.02 12.50
CA LEU A 444 9.48 13.54 11.44
C LEU A 444 9.69 14.61 10.38
N ARG A 445 8.63 15.29 9.94
CA ARG A 445 8.72 16.39 8.98
C ARG A 445 9.65 17.50 9.46
N LEU A 446 9.44 17.98 10.68
CA LEU A 446 10.25 19.06 11.24
C LEU A 446 11.70 18.60 11.45
N SER A 447 11.91 17.38 11.95
CA SER A 447 13.25 16.82 12.12
C SER A 447 13.99 16.69 10.78
N CYS A 448 13.32 16.23 9.72
CA CYS A 448 13.87 16.15 8.37
C CYS A 448 14.22 17.55 7.84
N GLN A 449 13.35 18.54 8.06
CA GLN A 449 13.61 19.92 7.65
C GLN A 449 14.81 20.50 8.39
N LEU A 450 14.83 20.44 9.72
CA LEU A 450 15.95 20.93 10.54
C LEU A 450 17.25 20.21 10.19
N ALA A 451 17.20 18.88 10.07
CA ALA A 451 18.37 18.09 9.74
C ALA A 451 18.86 18.36 8.30
N SER A 452 17.96 18.59 7.33
CA SER A 452 18.35 19.00 5.97
C SER A 452 18.97 20.40 5.93
N VAL A 453 18.53 21.29 6.82
CA VAL A 453 19.12 22.61 6.98
C VAL A 453 20.48 22.49 7.64
N CYS A 454 20.70 21.57 8.59
CA CYS A 454 21.91 21.48 9.41
C CYS A 454 23.00 20.56 8.84
N LEU A 455 22.64 19.41 8.27
CA LEU A 455 23.54 18.30 7.98
C LEU A 455 23.73 18.08 6.47
N PRO A 456 24.90 17.60 6.01
CA PRO A 456 25.08 17.14 4.63
C PRO A 456 24.14 15.97 4.31
N SER A 457 23.73 15.84 3.04
CA SER A 457 22.80 14.79 2.60
C SER A 457 23.29 13.36 2.87
N SER A 458 24.60 13.13 2.79
CA SER A 458 25.20 11.83 3.10
C SER A 458 25.03 11.45 4.57
N PHE A 459 25.30 12.39 5.47
CA PHE A 459 25.13 12.19 6.90
C PHE A 459 23.64 12.08 7.27
N LEU A 460 22.80 12.91 6.65
CA LEU A 460 21.35 12.87 6.80
C LEU A 460 20.79 11.49 6.44
N SER A 461 21.17 10.95 5.28
CA SER A 461 20.79 9.59 4.87
C SER A 461 21.28 8.54 5.87
N SER A 462 22.50 8.67 6.41
CA SER A 462 23.01 7.74 7.43
C SER A 462 22.22 7.81 8.75
N VAL A 463 21.93 9.01 9.25
CA VAL A 463 21.15 9.20 10.49
C VAL A 463 19.75 8.62 10.33
N PHE A 464 19.05 8.97 9.25
CA PHE A 464 17.69 8.49 9.09
C PHE A 464 17.61 7.03 8.64
N SER A 465 18.57 6.50 7.87
CA SER A 465 18.62 5.05 7.61
C SER A 465 18.83 4.26 8.90
N SER A 466 19.57 4.81 9.88
CA SER A 466 19.65 4.26 11.23
C SER A 466 18.30 4.33 11.95
N LEU A 467 17.60 5.48 11.90
CA LEU A 467 16.25 5.64 12.49
C LEU A 467 15.24 4.61 11.96
N TYR A 468 15.30 4.31 10.65
CA TYR A 468 14.41 3.33 10.02
C TYR A 468 14.98 1.91 9.98
N SER A 469 16.18 1.66 10.50
CA SER A 469 16.82 0.33 10.49
C SER A 469 16.03 -0.74 11.26
N SER A 470 15.20 -0.29 12.21
CA SER A 470 14.29 -1.12 13.00
C SER A 470 13.11 -1.66 12.19
N ASN A 471 12.76 -0.97 11.10
CA ASN A 471 11.68 -1.36 10.21
C ASN A 471 12.26 -2.13 9.03
N SER A 472 11.61 -3.24 8.74
CA SER A 472 12.09 -4.21 7.75
C SER A 472 11.18 -4.31 6.53
N ILE A 473 10.01 -3.68 6.58
CA ILE A 473 9.03 -3.71 5.51
C ILE A 473 8.80 -2.28 5.03
N TYR A 474 8.77 -2.07 3.72
CA TYR A 474 8.29 -0.84 3.10
C TYR A 474 6.93 -1.12 2.47
N VAL A 475 5.93 -0.29 2.73
CA VAL A 475 4.61 -0.38 2.08
C VAL A 475 4.23 0.98 1.52
N ALA A 476 3.89 1.08 0.26
CA ALA A 476 3.39 2.31 -0.35
C ALA A 476 2.11 2.04 -1.15
N TYR A 477 1.25 3.05 -1.21
CA TYR A 477 0.03 3.02 -2.01
C TYR A 477 -0.08 4.29 -2.82
N TYR A 478 -0.11 4.13 -4.13
CA TYR A 478 -0.20 5.21 -5.10
C TYR A 478 -1.52 5.08 -5.85
N ARG A 479 -2.39 6.09 -5.75
CA ARG A 479 -3.59 6.21 -6.59
C ARG A 479 -3.30 7.19 -7.69
N SER A 480 -3.30 6.73 -8.94
CA SER A 480 -3.19 7.62 -10.08
C SER A 480 -4.54 8.26 -10.39
N THR A 481 -4.55 9.58 -10.61
CA THR A 481 -5.73 10.37 -10.95
C THR A 481 -5.49 11.14 -12.25
N GLY A 482 -6.54 11.40 -13.02
CA GLY A 482 -6.46 12.20 -14.26
C GLY A 482 -6.54 11.41 -15.56
N ASP A 483 -6.19 12.06 -16.68
CA ASP A 483 -6.24 11.45 -18.03
C ASP A 483 -4.97 10.64 -18.31
N PHE A 484 -5.16 9.34 -18.55
CA PHE A 484 -4.08 8.37 -18.75
C PHE A 484 -3.54 8.33 -20.18
N LYS A 485 -3.97 9.25 -21.06
CA LYS A 485 -3.46 9.38 -22.43
C LYS A 485 -2.13 10.13 -22.47
N ILE A 486 -1.08 9.45 -22.94
CA ILE A 486 0.23 10.08 -23.20
C ILE A 486 0.16 10.86 -24.52
N SER A 487 -0.37 10.22 -25.56
CA SER A 487 -0.66 10.82 -26.86
C SER A 487 -2.12 10.56 -27.26
N SER A 488 -2.56 11.10 -28.40
CA SER A 488 -3.92 10.83 -28.92
C SER A 488 -4.18 9.33 -29.11
N ASN A 489 -3.13 8.56 -29.41
CA ASN A 489 -3.19 7.15 -29.80
C ASN A 489 -2.62 6.21 -28.75
N SER A 490 -2.01 6.74 -27.69
CA SER A 490 -1.39 5.93 -26.63
C SER A 490 -1.94 6.27 -25.25
N SER A 491 -2.38 5.24 -24.53
CA SER A 491 -2.80 5.34 -23.13
C SER A 491 -2.00 4.39 -22.25
N ILE A 492 -1.79 4.80 -21.01
CA ILE A 492 -1.23 3.94 -19.98
C ILE A 492 -2.31 2.93 -19.60
N ASP A 493 -1.93 1.67 -19.60
CA ASP A 493 -2.78 0.53 -19.22
C ASP A 493 -2.45 0.03 -17.82
N SER A 494 -1.16 -0.03 -17.48
CA SER A 494 -0.72 -0.39 -16.14
C SER A 494 0.64 0.23 -15.81
N ILE A 495 0.88 0.39 -14.51
CA ILE A 495 2.09 1.00 -13.94
C ILE A 495 2.67 0.01 -12.94
N VAL A 496 3.98 -0.22 -13.00
CA VAL A 496 4.74 -1.04 -12.06
C VAL A 496 5.91 -0.22 -11.53
N GLN A 497 6.06 -0.12 -10.20
CA GLN A 497 7.08 0.71 -9.57
C GLN A 497 7.88 -0.06 -8.51
N PHE A 498 9.20 0.06 -8.58
CA PHE A 498 10.13 -0.50 -7.62
C PHE A 498 11.03 0.61 -7.03
N PRO A 499 10.81 1.01 -5.77
CA PRO A 499 11.65 2.00 -5.12
C PRO A 499 13.05 1.44 -4.83
N SER A 500 14.03 2.34 -4.80
CA SER A 500 15.38 2.07 -4.32
C SER A 500 15.37 2.04 -2.79
N LEU A 501 15.79 0.92 -2.20
CA LEU A 501 15.64 0.67 -0.76
C LEU A 501 16.91 0.05 -0.18
N THR A 502 17.33 0.55 0.99
CA THR A 502 18.45 0.02 1.79
C THR A 502 18.32 -1.46 2.10
N ASP A 503 19.45 -2.14 2.30
CA ASP A 503 19.53 -3.55 2.69
C ASP A 503 18.86 -3.89 4.05
N SER A 504 18.57 -2.88 4.87
CA SER A 504 17.80 -3.03 6.11
C SER A 504 16.34 -3.45 5.85
N ILE A 505 15.76 -2.99 4.74
CA ILE A 505 14.39 -3.32 4.33
C ILE A 505 14.40 -4.69 3.65
N LYS A 506 13.79 -5.70 4.26
CA LYS A 506 13.75 -7.08 3.75
C LYS A 506 12.71 -7.28 2.65
N ALA A 507 11.61 -6.55 2.71
CA ALA A 507 10.55 -6.60 1.70
C ALA A 507 9.94 -5.23 1.46
N SER A 508 9.52 -4.99 0.23
CA SER A 508 8.80 -3.80 -0.21
C SER A 508 7.54 -4.23 -0.93
N PHE A 509 6.41 -3.62 -0.60
CA PHE A 509 5.12 -3.82 -1.25
C PHE A 509 4.59 -2.46 -1.72
N VAL A 510 4.47 -2.28 -3.02
CA VAL A 510 3.98 -1.04 -3.62
C VAL A 510 2.70 -1.35 -4.38
N PHE A 511 1.62 -0.75 -3.92
CA PHE A 511 0.31 -0.84 -4.55
C PHE A 511 0.11 0.35 -5.45
N ILE A 512 -0.34 0.11 -6.68
CA ILE A 512 -0.60 1.15 -7.66
C ILE A 512 -2.02 0.93 -8.19
N GLU A 513 -2.89 1.88 -7.90
CA GLU A 513 -4.25 1.93 -8.41
C GLU A 513 -4.28 2.82 -9.65
N HIS A 514 -4.62 2.20 -10.78
CA HIS A 514 -4.64 2.84 -12.08
C HIS A 514 -5.91 2.49 -12.84
N GLY A 515 -6.81 3.46 -12.97
CA GLY A 515 -8.14 3.24 -13.52
C GLY A 515 -8.90 2.19 -12.72
N ARG A 516 -9.20 1.04 -13.37
CA ARG A 516 -9.84 -0.11 -12.72
C ARG A 516 -8.85 -1.19 -12.28
N GLU A 517 -7.57 -0.99 -12.52
CA GLU A 517 -6.55 -1.98 -12.19
C GLU A 517 -5.87 -1.63 -10.86
N LEU A 518 -5.65 -2.65 -10.05
CA LEU A 518 -4.85 -2.55 -8.83
C LEU A 518 -3.66 -3.50 -8.95
N THR A 519 -2.45 -2.95 -9.02
CA THR A 519 -1.22 -3.72 -9.22
C THR A 519 -0.40 -3.74 -7.94
N LEU A 520 0.05 -4.92 -7.53
CA LEU A 520 0.99 -5.13 -6.42
C LEU A 520 2.38 -5.38 -6.98
N CYS A 521 3.32 -4.50 -6.66
CA CYS A 521 4.74 -4.63 -6.97
C CYS A 521 5.50 -5.02 -5.70
N ALA A 522 6.20 -6.14 -5.70
CA ALA A 522 7.00 -6.61 -4.58
C ALA A 522 8.49 -6.61 -4.90
N SER A 523 9.29 -6.02 -4.02
CA SER A 523 10.76 -6.07 -4.09
C SER A 523 11.31 -6.72 -2.82
N LEU A 524 11.76 -7.96 -2.96
CA LEU A 524 12.03 -8.88 -1.86
C LEU A 524 13.51 -9.23 -1.78
N CYS A 525 14.09 -9.23 -0.58
CA CYS A 525 15.48 -9.65 -0.37
C CYS A 525 15.63 -11.16 -0.64
N LYS A 526 16.48 -11.52 -1.61
CA LYS A 526 16.76 -12.90 -2.05
C LYS A 526 17.22 -13.83 -0.91
N THR A 527 17.91 -13.27 0.10
CA THR A 527 18.39 -14.06 1.26
C THR A 527 17.25 -14.47 2.19
N THR A 528 16.25 -13.61 2.35
CA THR A 528 15.09 -13.86 3.22
C THR A 528 13.98 -14.57 2.46
N PHE A 529 13.73 -14.16 1.22
CA PHE A 529 12.68 -14.64 0.33
C PHE A 529 13.31 -15.30 -0.90
N PRO A 530 13.68 -16.59 -0.82
CA PRO A 530 14.30 -17.28 -1.94
C PRO A 530 13.33 -17.45 -3.12
N ASP A 531 12.03 -17.56 -2.84
CA ASP A 531 10.97 -17.67 -3.84
C ASP A 531 10.01 -16.48 -3.70
N PRO A 532 10.15 -15.44 -4.55
CA PRO A 532 9.31 -14.25 -4.46
C PRO A 532 7.87 -14.49 -4.95
N ASP A 533 7.67 -15.42 -5.89
CA ASP A 533 6.35 -15.72 -6.45
C ASP A 533 5.45 -16.43 -5.43
N ALA A 534 6.05 -17.24 -4.55
CA ALA A 534 5.34 -17.83 -3.41
C ALA A 534 4.69 -16.77 -2.52
N ILE A 535 5.34 -15.61 -2.31
CA ILE A 535 4.77 -14.51 -1.52
C ILE A 535 3.55 -13.91 -2.20
N LEU A 536 3.61 -13.68 -3.52
CA LEU A 536 2.47 -13.18 -4.30
C LEU A 536 1.30 -14.19 -4.30
N HIS A 537 1.60 -15.47 -4.40
CA HIS A 537 0.58 -16.53 -4.31
C HIS A 537 -0.08 -16.58 -2.92
N ILE A 538 0.70 -16.45 -1.85
CA ILE A 538 0.17 -16.37 -0.48
C ILE A 538 -0.72 -15.13 -0.33
N PHE A 539 -0.30 -13.98 -0.85
CA PHE A 539 -1.08 -12.74 -0.84
C PHE A 539 -2.42 -12.93 -1.55
N ARG A 540 -2.39 -13.42 -2.80
CA ARG A 540 -3.59 -13.70 -3.59
C ARG A 540 -4.56 -14.64 -2.85
N ARG A 541 -4.03 -15.69 -2.22
CA ARG A 541 -4.83 -16.63 -1.44
C ARG A 541 -5.49 -15.97 -0.22
N ASP A 542 -4.78 -15.07 0.48
CA ASP A 542 -5.35 -14.33 1.61
C ASP A 542 -6.42 -13.33 1.15
N THR A 543 -6.23 -12.70 -0.02
CA THR A 543 -7.25 -11.85 -0.65
C THR A 543 -8.52 -12.64 -0.96
N ILE A 544 -8.39 -13.78 -1.64
CA ILE A 544 -9.54 -14.63 -2.00
C ILE A 544 -10.27 -15.08 -0.74
N ARG A 545 -9.55 -15.56 0.29
CA ARG A 545 -10.16 -15.96 1.56
C ARG A 545 -10.92 -14.83 2.24
N LEU A 546 -10.36 -13.62 2.27
CA LEU A 546 -11.05 -12.46 2.82
C LEU A 546 -12.34 -12.18 2.05
N LEU A 547 -12.29 -12.17 0.71
CA LEU A 547 -13.46 -11.92 -0.12
C LEU A 547 -14.51 -13.05 0.01
N ASP A 548 -14.09 -14.31 0.10
CA ASP A 548 -14.96 -15.46 0.31
C ASP A 548 -15.69 -15.36 1.66
N HIS A 549 -14.98 -14.98 2.73
CA HIS A 549 -15.59 -14.74 4.05
C HIS A 549 -16.61 -13.60 4.03
N LEU A 550 -16.44 -12.62 3.13
CA LEU A 550 -17.38 -11.51 2.98
C LEU A 550 -18.45 -11.77 1.94
N SER A 551 -18.30 -12.80 1.09
CA SER A 551 -19.13 -13.03 -0.10
C SER A 551 -20.63 -12.98 0.20
N VAL A 552 -21.09 -13.65 1.26
CA VAL A 552 -22.50 -13.66 1.68
C VAL A 552 -23.01 -12.24 1.96
N ARG A 553 -22.21 -11.40 2.63
CA ARG A 553 -22.54 -10.00 2.94
C ARG A 553 -22.33 -9.06 1.76
N LEU A 554 -21.42 -9.39 0.85
CA LEU A 554 -21.16 -8.62 -0.37
C LEU A 554 -22.29 -8.82 -1.40
N LEU A 555 -22.95 -9.98 -1.40
CA LEU A 555 -24.12 -10.26 -2.22
C LEU A 555 -25.38 -9.55 -1.70
N SER A 556 -25.49 -9.36 -0.39
CA SER A 556 -26.64 -8.70 0.24
C SER A 556 -26.58 -7.17 0.24
N LEU A 557 -25.45 -6.57 -0.15
CA LEU A 557 -25.34 -5.12 -0.30
C LEU A 557 -25.89 -4.73 -1.69
N PRO A 558 -27.11 -4.17 -1.78
CA PRO A 558 -27.60 -3.66 -3.06
C PRO A 558 -26.63 -2.59 -3.56
N GLN A 559 -26.45 -2.52 -4.88
CA GLN A 559 -25.46 -1.67 -5.56
C GLN A 559 -25.62 -0.15 -5.28
N SER A 560 -26.63 0.27 -4.50
CA SER A 560 -27.07 1.65 -4.34
C SER A 560 -27.04 2.22 -2.91
N THR A 561 -26.53 1.53 -1.88
CA THR A 561 -26.42 2.16 -0.54
C THR A 561 -25.27 3.17 -0.51
N PHE A 562 -25.56 4.38 -0.95
CA PHE A 562 -24.77 5.58 -0.70
C PHE A 562 -24.89 5.91 0.79
N LEU A 563 -23.80 5.78 1.54
CA LEU A 563 -23.75 6.29 2.91
C LEU A 563 -23.69 7.83 2.86
N PRO A 564 -24.60 8.55 3.52
CA PRO A 564 -24.50 10.00 3.65
C PRO A 564 -23.26 10.34 4.49
N GLY A 565 -22.32 11.11 3.92
CA GLY A 565 -21.19 11.67 4.69
C GLY A 565 -19.79 11.24 4.25
N MET A 566 -19.65 10.25 3.35
CA MET A 566 -18.41 10.05 2.62
C MET A 566 -18.57 10.67 1.23
N ALA A 567 -17.89 11.79 0.98
CA ALA A 567 -17.83 12.37 -0.35
C ALA A 567 -17.39 11.29 -1.34
N LEU A 568 -18.25 11.01 -2.31
CA LEU A 568 -17.97 10.13 -3.43
C LEU A 568 -16.76 10.67 -4.18
N PHE A 569 -15.61 10.04 -4.03
CA PHE A 569 -14.53 10.14 -5.00
C PHE A 569 -14.77 9.09 -6.10
N SER A 570 -15.85 9.26 -6.85
CA SER A 570 -15.90 8.78 -8.24
C SER A 570 -15.63 10.00 -9.10
N GLY A 571 -14.43 10.05 -9.66
CA GLY A 571 -13.92 11.16 -10.47
C GLY A 571 -14.57 11.25 -11.85
N ASP A 572 -15.89 11.34 -11.93
CA ASP A 572 -16.54 11.93 -13.10
C ASP A 572 -16.39 13.45 -12.96
N THR A 573 -15.22 13.92 -13.37
CA THR A 573 -14.95 15.35 -13.47
C THR A 573 -15.74 15.82 -14.68
N ILE A 574 -16.98 16.28 -14.44
CA ILE A 574 -17.69 17.13 -15.40
C ILE A 574 -16.81 18.36 -15.57
N THR A 575 -16.02 18.35 -16.64
CA THR A 575 -15.33 19.52 -17.17
C THR A 575 -16.37 20.60 -17.43
N SER A 576 -16.52 21.55 -16.50
CA SER A 576 -17.17 22.82 -16.79
C SER A 576 -16.23 23.62 -17.69
N GLN A 577 -16.34 23.37 -18.99
CA GLN A 577 -15.75 24.24 -19.99
C GLN A 577 -16.67 25.44 -20.13
N TYR A 578 -16.20 26.59 -19.62
CA TYR A 578 -16.69 27.89 -20.01
C TYR A 578 -16.52 28.01 -21.53
N ASP A 579 -17.62 28.03 -22.27
CA ASP A 579 -17.68 28.74 -23.54
C ASP A 579 -19.08 29.35 -23.71
N SER A 580 -19.06 30.66 -23.86
CA SER A 580 -20.20 31.53 -24.10
C SER A 580 -20.68 31.42 -25.56
N ASN A 581 -21.98 31.67 -25.75
CA ASN A 581 -22.67 32.04 -27.00
C ASN A 581 -23.16 30.90 -27.91
N HIS A 582 -24.43 30.51 -27.76
CA HIS A 582 -25.42 30.73 -28.82
C HIS A 582 -26.85 30.52 -28.29
N MET A 583 -27.63 31.60 -28.28
CA MET A 583 -29.05 31.62 -27.98
C MET A 583 -29.81 31.40 -29.30
N GLN A 584 -30.57 30.32 -29.41
CA GLN A 584 -31.65 30.22 -30.40
C GLN A 584 -32.81 29.41 -29.80
N GLN A 585 -33.89 30.14 -29.52
CA GLN A 585 -35.19 29.62 -29.12
C GLN A 585 -35.81 28.81 -30.26
N THR A 586 -36.29 27.61 -29.93
CA THR A 586 -37.30 26.91 -30.75
C THR A 586 -38.43 26.49 -29.82
N SER A 587 -39.61 27.06 -30.07
CA SER A 587 -40.87 26.77 -29.40
C SER A 587 -41.51 25.51 -29.99
N LEU A 588 -42.02 24.63 -29.12
CA LEU A 588 -42.99 23.58 -29.47
C LEU A 588 -44.10 23.56 -28.40
N PRO A 589 -45.30 23.06 -28.76
CA PRO A 589 -46.57 23.53 -28.21
C PRO A 589 -46.97 22.84 -26.91
N GLU A 590 -47.63 23.64 -26.09
CA GLU A 590 -48.27 23.30 -24.82
C GLU A 590 -49.44 22.32 -25.07
N ILE A 591 -49.27 21.06 -24.65
CA ILE A 591 -50.38 20.12 -24.50
C ILE A 591 -50.92 20.28 -23.08
N LYS A 592 -52.06 20.96 -22.95
CA LYS A 592 -52.87 20.95 -21.73
C LYS A 592 -53.42 19.53 -21.51
N MET A 593 -53.01 18.88 -20.42
CA MET A 593 -53.73 17.76 -19.84
C MET A 593 -54.42 18.22 -18.55
N ASP A 594 -55.74 18.06 -18.53
CA ASP A 594 -56.60 18.27 -17.37
C ASP A 594 -56.31 17.23 -16.27
N PRO A 595 -56.19 17.62 -14.99
CA PRO A 595 -56.13 16.69 -13.89
C PRO A 595 -57.53 16.54 -13.28
N SER A 596 -58.26 15.50 -13.68
CA SER A 596 -59.43 15.07 -12.90
C SER A 596 -59.73 13.59 -13.10
N GLY A 597 -59.93 12.87 -11.99
CA GLY A 597 -60.60 11.57 -12.01
C GLY A 597 -59.85 10.37 -11.44
N MET A 598 -59.18 10.50 -10.28
CA MET A 598 -58.96 9.33 -9.42
C MET A 598 -60.17 9.20 -8.50
N SER A 599 -61.03 8.21 -8.78
CA SER A 599 -62.27 7.99 -8.07
C SER A 599 -62.02 7.57 -6.60
N GLU A 600 -62.84 8.08 -5.70
CA GLU A 600 -62.86 7.71 -4.27
C GLU A 600 -63.05 6.21 -4.02
N GLN A 601 -63.45 5.47 -5.05
CA GLN A 601 -63.69 4.03 -5.04
C GLN A 601 -62.38 3.21 -5.06
N GLU A 602 -61.28 3.75 -5.58
CA GLU A 602 -59.96 3.11 -5.54
C GLU A 602 -59.26 3.29 -4.19
N ARG A 603 -59.50 4.42 -3.50
CA ARG A 603 -59.01 4.64 -2.14
C ARG A 603 -59.67 3.75 -1.09
N GLN A 604 -60.90 3.27 -1.33
CA GLN A 604 -61.58 2.36 -0.42
C GLN A 604 -61.20 0.89 -0.62
N ARG A 605 -60.78 0.48 -1.82
CA ARG A 605 -60.28 -0.89 -2.06
C ARG A 605 -58.87 -1.14 -1.48
N GLN A 606 -58.02 -0.12 -1.44
CA GLN A 606 -56.68 -0.25 -0.83
C GLN A 606 -56.69 -0.31 0.71
N LYS A 607 -57.80 0.04 1.36
CA LYS A 607 -57.89 0.10 2.83
C LYS A 607 -58.48 -1.16 3.49
N GLN A 608 -58.83 -2.19 2.70
CA GLN A 608 -59.39 -3.46 3.20
C GLN A 608 -58.43 -4.67 3.11
N THR A 609 -57.21 -4.49 2.62
CA THR A 609 -56.18 -5.55 2.51
C THR A 609 -54.96 -5.27 3.41
N GLU A 610 -55.17 -4.71 4.61
CA GLU A 610 -54.08 -4.51 5.59
C GLU A 610 -54.08 -5.50 6.76
N ASP A 611 -55.06 -6.41 6.86
CA ASP A 611 -55.07 -7.44 7.89
C ASP A 611 -54.93 -8.86 7.32
N LYS A 612 -53.73 -9.42 7.53
CA LYS A 612 -53.34 -10.83 7.32
C LYS A 612 -53.30 -11.35 5.87
N GLU A 613 -52.46 -10.76 5.03
CA GLU A 613 -51.99 -11.47 3.83
C GLU A 613 -50.52 -11.87 4.02
N ASP A 614 -50.29 -13.18 4.15
CA ASP A 614 -48.96 -13.74 3.99
C ASP A 614 -48.63 -13.67 2.50
N TYR A 615 -47.79 -12.70 2.13
CA TYR A 615 -47.34 -12.52 0.75
C TYR A 615 -46.68 -13.82 0.24
N SER A 616 -47.20 -14.34 -0.86
CA SER A 616 -46.57 -15.44 -1.59
C SER A 616 -45.21 -15.01 -2.15
N LEU A 617 -44.32 -15.97 -2.39
CA LEU A 617 -42.98 -15.68 -2.94
C LEU A 617 -43.08 -14.94 -4.29
N GLU A 618 -44.07 -15.29 -5.11
CA GLU A 618 -44.35 -14.70 -6.41
C GLU A 618 -44.77 -13.22 -6.30
N GLN A 619 -45.67 -12.90 -5.36
CA GLN A 619 -46.05 -11.52 -5.06
C GLN A 619 -44.87 -10.69 -4.55
N LEU A 620 -43.94 -11.32 -3.83
CA LEU A 620 -42.74 -10.65 -3.34
C LEU A 620 -41.79 -10.29 -4.50
N TYR A 621 -41.63 -11.17 -5.49
CA TYR A 621 -40.88 -10.89 -6.73
C TYR A 621 -41.55 -9.82 -7.58
N GLU A 622 -42.88 -9.83 -7.67
CA GLU A 622 -43.66 -8.82 -8.39
C GLU A 622 -43.51 -7.43 -7.74
N LEU A 623 -43.53 -7.36 -6.41
CA LEU A 623 -43.27 -6.11 -5.67
C LEU A 623 -41.86 -5.57 -5.94
N LEU A 624 -40.86 -6.44 -5.95
CA LEU A 624 -39.47 -6.05 -6.25
C LEU A 624 -39.33 -5.52 -7.69
N SER A 625 -39.96 -6.20 -8.66
CA SER A 625 -40.00 -5.77 -10.06
C SER A 625 -40.68 -4.41 -10.21
N THR A 626 -41.78 -4.19 -9.48
CA THR A 626 -42.53 -2.92 -9.50
C THR A 626 -41.67 -1.79 -8.95
N VAL A 627 -41.04 -1.98 -7.79
CA VAL A 627 -40.13 -1.01 -7.17
C VAL A 627 -38.97 -0.67 -8.11
N GLN A 628 -38.39 -1.67 -8.77
CA GLN A 628 -37.28 -1.47 -9.68
C GLN A 628 -37.70 -0.69 -10.94
N SER A 629 -38.86 -1.00 -11.50
CA SER A 629 -39.43 -0.26 -12.63
C SER A 629 -39.74 1.21 -12.29
N GLU A 630 -40.23 1.49 -11.08
CA GLU A 630 -40.51 2.85 -10.61
C GLU A 630 -39.21 3.66 -10.39
N LEU A 631 -38.16 3.02 -9.84
CA LEU A 631 -36.83 3.63 -9.71
C LEU A 631 -36.19 3.95 -11.06
N ASP A 632 -36.26 3.02 -12.01
CA ASP A 632 -35.74 3.23 -13.36
C ASP A 632 -36.54 4.31 -14.10
N GLY A 633 -37.85 4.37 -13.90
CA GLY A 633 -38.71 5.44 -14.41
C GLY A 633 -38.36 6.82 -13.83
N MET A 634 -38.09 6.90 -12.53
CA MET A 634 -37.63 8.12 -11.87
C MET A 634 -36.23 8.57 -12.34
N ARG A 635 -35.35 7.61 -12.66
CA ARG A 635 -34.02 7.88 -13.21
C ARG A 635 -34.09 8.39 -14.64
N ALA A 636 -35.00 7.86 -15.44
CA ALA A 636 -35.19 8.24 -16.84
C ALA A 636 -35.77 9.65 -17.00
N ASN A 637 -36.52 10.16 -16.01
CA ASN A 637 -37.13 11.49 -16.08
C ASN A 637 -36.91 12.32 -14.79
N PRO A 638 -35.73 12.96 -14.64
CA PRO A 638 -35.39 13.73 -13.45
C PRO A 638 -36.06 15.11 -13.36
N GLN A 639 -36.85 15.55 -14.36
CA GLN A 639 -37.43 16.91 -14.42
C GLN A 639 -38.87 17.03 -13.88
N GLY A 640 -39.34 16.05 -13.09
CA GLY A 640 -40.66 16.12 -12.44
C GLY A 640 -40.73 17.14 -11.30
N ASP A 641 -41.96 17.48 -10.87
CA ASP A 641 -42.18 18.30 -9.67
C ASP A 641 -41.48 17.66 -8.47
N ARG A 642 -40.64 18.45 -7.78
CA ARG A 642 -39.84 18.01 -6.64
C ARG A 642 -40.71 17.38 -5.55
N ASN A 643 -41.92 17.89 -5.34
CA ASN A 643 -42.83 17.36 -4.33
C ASN A 643 -43.39 16.00 -4.71
N GLU A 644 -43.70 15.81 -5.99
CA GLU A 644 -44.14 14.51 -6.53
C GLU A 644 -43.01 13.48 -6.45
N HIS A 645 -41.78 13.88 -6.77
CA HIS A 645 -40.61 13.01 -6.67
C HIS A 645 -40.34 12.57 -5.21
N ILE A 646 -40.48 13.49 -4.25
CA ILE A 646 -40.36 13.17 -2.82
C ILE A 646 -41.48 12.22 -2.37
N GLN A 647 -42.72 12.43 -2.83
CA GLN A 647 -43.82 11.52 -2.50
C GLN A 647 -43.61 10.13 -3.08
N ARG A 648 -43.16 10.01 -4.33
CA ARG A 648 -42.84 8.72 -4.96
C ARG A 648 -41.73 7.98 -4.21
N LEU A 649 -40.67 8.69 -3.81
CA LEU A 649 -39.59 8.10 -3.00
C LEU A 649 -40.08 7.60 -1.65
N LYS A 650 -40.95 8.36 -0.96
CA LYS A 650 -41.55 7.91 0.31
C LYS A 650 -42.42 6.67 0.14
N THR A 651 -43.26 6.63 -0.89
CA THR A 651 -44.10 5.45 -1.19
C THR A 651 -43.24 4.22 -1.50
N LEU A 652 -42.12 4.42 -2.20
CA LEU A 652 -41.19 3.36 -2.57
C LEU A 652 -40.40 2.85 -1.34
N GLU A 653 -40.03 3.75 -0.44
CA GLU A 653 -39.43 3.43 0.87
C GLU A 653 -40.40 2.59 1.72
N GLU A 654 -41.67 3.00 1.84
CA GLU A 654 -42.70 2.24 2.56
C GLU A 654 -42.91 0.84 1.97
N ARG A 655 -42.94 0.71 0.63
CA ARG A 655 -43.06 -0.59 -0.05
C ARG A 655 -41.84 -1.49 0.20
N MET A 656 -40.64 -0.92 0.14
CA MET A 656 -39.41 -1.66 0.47
C MET A 656 -39.36 -2.06 1.93
N GLN A 657 -39.85 -1.23 2.85
CA GLN A 657 -39.91 -1.56 4.27
C GLN A 657 -40.89 -2.71 4.53
N LYS A 658 -42.09 -2.67 3.95
CA LYS A 658 -43.06 -3.79 3.99
C LYS A 658 -42.46 -5.09 3.42
N PHE A 659 -41.69 -5.01 2.33
CA PHE A 659 -40.97 -6.14 1.76
C PHE A 659 -39.94 -6.73 2.75
N HIS A 660 -39.13 -5.90 3.40
CA HIS A 660 -38.15 -6.36 4.39
C HIS A 660 -38.82 -6.98 5.61
N GLU A 661 -39.89 -6.39 6.13
CA GLU A 661 -40.68 -6.94 7.23
C GLU A 661 -41.26 -8.32 6.87
N CYS A 662 -41.74 -8.49 5.63
CA CYS A 662 -42.23 -9.79 5.15
C CYS A 662 -41.12 -10.84 5.05
N ILE A 663 -39.92 -10.50 4.58
CA ILE A 663 -38.77 -11.41 4.55
C ILE A 663 -38.36 -11.80 5.97
N ILE A 664 -38.26 -10.83 6.87
CA ILE A 664 -37.88 -11.07 8.27
C ILE A 664 -38.90 -11.98 8.94
N LYS A 665 -40.20 -11.73 8.74
CA LYS A 665 -41.28 -12.58 9.27
C LYS A 665 -41.18 -14.01 8.70
N LYS A 666 -40.94 -14.18 7.40
CA LYS A 666 -40.87 -15.49 6.74
C LYS A 666 -39.62 -16.29 7.16
N HIS A 667 -38.46 -15.64 7.26
CA HIS A 667 -37.23 -16.27 7.77
C HIS A 667 -37.25 -16.49 9.28
N GLY A 668 -37.98 -15.66 10.04
CA GLY A 668 -38.19 -15.85 11.48
C GLY A 668 -39.11 -17.04 11.79
N ILE A 669 -40.12 -17.29 10.96
CA ILE A 669 -41.04 -18.43 11.11
C ILE A 669 -40.35 -19.77 10.79
N GLU A 670 -39.42 -19.81 9.84
CA GLU A 670 -38.62 -21.03 9.58
C GLU A 670 -37.60 -21.35 10.69
N GLY A 671 -37.29 -20.39 11.57
CA GLY A 671 -36.40 -20.57 12.73
C GLY A 671 -37.08 -21.07 14.01
N MET A 672 -38.43 -21.05 14.09
CA MET A 672 -39.18 -21.38 15.30
C MET A 672 -39.76 -22.82 15.36
N ALA A 673 -39.44 -23.68 14.38
CA ALA A 673 -39.86 -25.09 14.38
C ALA A 673 -38.86 -26.05 15.07
N LEU A 674 -38.08 -25.57 16.04
CA LEU A 674 -37.30 -26.40 16.96
C LEU A 674 -37.54 -25.90 18.38
N ASP A 675 -38.45 -26.59 19.08
CA ASP A 675 -38.68 -26.46 20.52
C ASP A 675 -37.36 -26.63 21.28
N MET A 676 -36.88 -25.56 21.94
CA MET A 676 -36.18 -25.62 23.22
C MET A 676 -36.40 -24.32 24.00
N PRO A 677 -36.52 -24.38 25.35
CA PRO A 677 -36.87 -23.23 26.17
C PRO A 677 -35.66 -22.33 26.45
N ASP A 678 -35.91 -21.04 26.27
CA ASP A 678 -35.61 -19.93 27.18
C ASP A 678 -34.38 -20.08 28.12
N GLU A 679 -33.27 -19.43 27.74
CA GLU A 679 -32.43 -18.64 28.66
C GLU A 679 -31.35 -17.86 27.87
N GLY A 680 -31.35 -16.53 28.03
CA GLY A 680 -30.17 -15.70 27.77
C GLY A 680 -30.11 -15.00 26.40
N CYS A 681 -30.60 -13.76 26.35
CA CYS A 681 -30.48 -12.84 25.21
C CYS A 681 -29.03 -12.30 25.04
N GLU A 682 -28.01 -13.17 25.00
CA GLU A 682 -26.61 -12.79 24.72
C GLU A 682 -26.37 -12.51 23.23
N ALA A 683 -27.22 -13.04 22.35
CA ALA A 683 -27.07 -12.87 20.91
C ALA A 683 -27.36 -11.44 20.43
N GLY A 684 -28.25 -10.70 21.12
CA GLY A 684 -28.58 -9.31 20.80
C GLY A 684 -27.41 -8.35 21.08
N ASP A 685 -26.77 -8.49 22.24
CA ASP A 685 -25.62 -7.68 22.63
C ASP A 685 -24.36 -8.03 21.83
N ALA A 686 -24.19 -9.29 21.43
CA ALA A 686 -23.11 -9.69 20.53
C ALA A 686 -23.25 -9.03 19.14
N VAL A 687 -24.48 -8.85 18.64
CA VAL A 687 -24.74 -8.18 17.37
C VAL A 687 -24.53 -6.66 17.50
N LEU A 688 -24.94 -6.04 18.61
CA LEU A 688 -24.68 -4.61 18.86
C LEU A 688 -23.17 -4.30 19.02
N HIS A 689 -22.42 -5.15 19.72
CA HIS A 689 -20.95 -5.01 19.84
C HIS A 689 -20.21 -5.22 18.51
N VAL A 690 -20.78 -5.99 17.58
CA VAL A 690 -20.22 -6.20 16.23
C VAL A 690 -20.57 -5.05 15.28
N LEU A 691 -21.70 -4.38 15.47
CA LEU A 691 -22.19 -3.33 14.57
C LEU A 691 -21.69 -1.91 14.91
N ALA A 692 -21.26 -1.64 16.14
CA ALA A 692 -20.80 -0.30 16.55
C ALA A 692 -19.66 -0.29 17.59
N PRO A 693 -18.43 -0.72 17.25
CA PRO A 693 -17.30 -0.71 18.18
C PRO A 693 -16.69 0.69 18.47
N TYR A 694 -17.36 1.77 18.07
CA TYR A 694 -16.84 3.15 18.18
C TYR A 694 -17.61 4.04 19.16
N LEU A 695 -18.56 3.50 19.92
CA LEU A 695 -19.34 4.28 20.89
C LEU A 695 -18.78 4.26 22.31
N GLU A 696 -17.77 3.44 22.60
CA GLU A 696 -17.10 3.46 23.91
C GLU A 696 -15.68 4.00 23.78
N GLU A 697 -15.35 4.93 24.68
CA GLU A 697 -14.07 5.66 24.84
C GLU A 697 -13.92 6.98 24.07
N CYS A 698 -14.81 7.93 24.33
CA CYS A 698 -14.54 9.37 24.17
C CYS A 698 -14.81 10.14 25.48
N GLU A 699 -14.50 9.54 26.63
CA GLU A 699 -14.45 10.23 27.93
C GLU A 699 -13.15 9.87 28.65
N CYS A 700 -12.05 10.53 28.27
CA CYS A 700 -10.90 10.81 29.15
C CYS A 700 -9.82 11.58 28.36
N SER A 701 -9.87 12.92 28.41
CA SER A 701 -8.70 13.78 28.68
C SER A 701 -9.02 15.25 28.40
N ALA A 702 -9.68 15.90 29.35
CA ALA A 702 -9.41 17.29 29.67
C ALA A 702 -8.90 17.29 31.11
N ILE A 703 -7.57 17.32 31.27
CA ILE A 703 -6.74 17.93 32.33
C ILE A 703 -5.29 17.81 31.86
#